data_AF-A0AAE0UB89-F1
#
_entry.id   AF-A0AAE0UB89-F1
#
_cell.length_a   1.000
_cell.length_b   1.000
_cell.length_c   1.000
_cell.angle_alpha   90.00
_cell.angle_beta   90.00
_cell.angle_gamma   90.00
#
_symmetry.space_group_name_H-M   'P 1'
#
loop_
_entity.id
_entity.type
_entity.pdbx_description
1 polymer ?
#
loop_
_entity_poly.entity_id
_entity_poly.type
_entity_poly.pdbx_seq_one_letter_code
_entity_poly.pdbx_strand_id
1 'polypeptide(L)'
;MSGHDIPIQLLDGGSIGVQHHDQMNAMDTAMNLDDVDVDLFGDSVMVDTALDDLAVSRPMPSKHLRQRLDDLRTHGCHQAIAWSRQGTIASITKDGHSVEFRFLRSRPEDAAWELSEPYIYSNAVVPMQTTAGPIVHLAWSNTPNPELAVVDAVGRITILSFGIMINRPSITRKWTHDPVDDLHVVVGCYWLPLFNPRQQYSPMYGPAVWVQPEDAKAVGEGLYKYGTQYTKNSGPSHPHASKCALVSITTNGLLRLLFQQYNHSRLEETAIELESITSSDDLITHAALCNDKNTLLIALATASKQLRIVRATISWGTDKPAEKQAHPQNATITATLLEQHVAVVPWLQHDSNDPVLDESMSQLSHIELLPSIPKDKSLQTYHNPVVLTVRSHLPADGASLYEQEPTSIIDRWEVVSEQPRALHPAFAQLNTGNSTTNPDPMTRLRKLESVVIPKIVVNVQVMYLNKVVCFAFSDGTIQYRDRVTMMEVYNEPNVHNVLSPHDVGFQYSNDTPCLQVAFSPTNCSYVQLSEDWDVKWNSMRYTLLDGNTGLETAQQSAVMAALTCALSSAITSTVNFDDILALAQPFKDIPQFAASWVRDVVNLIKLNFDFSEEAHHDALMRNPLLQLCLSILNHMGFRGEFRPRAFEEKLSFLILQTRNFIVLVSLALNAPKSLGISPLDEPEVVEVLVGCVTWAHTLMGWLVDCLFELADDTAFISILSEQKRFPDLASFLKARGDVSLHLLCCSSSRGLITAVCRRLAHLEGMSNRAVRYWEANRLKPENNDGSGGGKVLPDSLYFAYRKMQQAASSSLIRVQELEKILQWFAQEVRTAYQTSLSRRQSGSQAQQPGQQQQQHPSPQQNKNQPQNAQQQQQQQQNPEDQFVKKAQAHCELDMLLGGNPPPCFREILQKFFTAVLPAFKKHMDPSKVYFANYEVLDIEDNPRILASRKAKRRYIDVFTRREISFPDSFSSTVLGSRAGAGAAGVGTAGTGEDVKRGGTAAAGEGQTPNAQNNINTVVGTGGGISIKLEPGGGGATPNLKGGGSGSTPAASGANAKGAAATGNNNNNNTNATANAATPSGPGGPGNNSTGIAAEQNPKNMWRRCVRCAAVMEDYGSGINHNSGFTFILAQERKCSCGGWWVLVPKAGAGGAGGSGSGSRSTTGEGLGGIGGGGGGATAEGK
;
A
#
# COMPACT_ATOMS: atom_id res chain seq x y z
N MET A 1 -38.05 -35.51 -43.02
CA MET A 1 -39.45 -35.57 -43.45
C MET A 1 -39.94 -34.13 -43.52
N SER A 2 -40.26 -33.53 -44.67
CA SER A 2 -41.41 -33.81 -45.55
C SER A 2 -42.75 -33.72 -44.78
N GLY A 3 -43.62 -32.72 -44.97
CA GLY A 3 -43.57 -31.51 -45.81
C GLY A 3 -44.99 -31.06 -46.18
N HIS A 4 -45.19 -29.81 -46.63
CA HIS A 4 -46.14 -29.43 -47.70
C HIS A 4 -46.16 -27.92 -48.01
N ASP A 5 -46.91 -27.54 -49.03
CA ASP A 5 -46.61 -26.43 -49.93
C ASP A 5 -47.64 -25.28 -49.96
N ILE A 6 -47.13 -24.13 -50.41
CA ILE A 6 -47.80 -22.92 -50.95
C ILE A 6 -48.81 -23.25 -52.08
N PRO A 7 -49.82 -22.40 -52.45
CA PRO A 7 -49.53 -21.15 -53.21
C PRO A 7 -50.55 -19.95 -53.20
N ILE A 8 -49.99 -18.73 -53.18
CA ILE A 8 -50.17 -17.59 -54.13
C ILE A 8 -51.58 -17.03 -54.50
N GLN A 9 -51.78 -15.71 -54.22
CA GLN A 9 -52.19 -14.61 -55.14
C GLN A 9 -52.29 -13.30 -54.29
N LEU A 10 -51.62 -12.15 -54.50
CA LEU A 10 -51.02 -11.41 -55.65
C LEU A 10 -51.99 -10.43 -56.34
N LEU A 11 -51.85 -9.11 -56.06
CA LEU A 11 -51.96 -7.98 -57.01
C LEU A 11 -51.55 -6.62 -56.39
N ASP A 12 -51.24 -5.66 -57.26
CA ASP A 12 -50.41 -4.46 -56.97
C ASP A 12 -51.15 -3.18 -56.51
N GLY A 13 -50.39 -2.30 -55.85
CA GLY A 13 -50.06 -1.00 -56.47
C GLY A 13 -50.87 0.25 -56.12
N GLY A 14 -50.20 1.26 -55.54
CA GLY A 14 -50.71 2.63 -55.38
C GLY A 14 -49.76 3.50 -54.55
N SER A 15 -49.59 4.79 -54.88
CA SER A 15 -48.65 5.69 -54.17
C SER A 15 -49.10 7.16 -54.22
N ILE A 16 -48.47 8.02 -53.40
CA ILE A 16 -48.65 9.50 -53.30
C ILE A 16 -49.96 9.90 -52.55
N GLY A 17 -49.99 10.89 -51.64
CA GLY A 17 -48.89 11.59 -50.96
C GLY A 17 -49.27 12.95 -50.32
N VAL A 18 -48.61 13.28 -49.18
CA VAL A 18 -48.22 14.63 -48.70
C VAL A 18 -49.29 15.74 -48.45
N GLN A 19 -49.40 16.17 -47.17
CA GLN A 19 -49.95 17.48 -46.66
C GLN A 19 -51.48 17.71 -46.83
N HIS A 20 -52.16 18.66 -46.14
CA HIS A 20 -51.74 19.83 -45.33
C HIS A 20 -52.62 20.03 -44.04
N HIS A 21 -52.51 21.21 -43.41
CA HIS A 21 -53.02 21.63 -42.08
C HIS A 21 -54.42 22.32 -42.07
N ASP A 22 -54.90 22.68 -40.87
CA ASP A 22 -56.10 23.48 -40.51
C ASP A 22 -57.49 22.80 -40.72
N GLN A 23 -58.52 23.00 -39.88
CA GLN A 23 -58.99 24.23 -39.21
C GLN A 23 -59.74 23.97 -37.87
N MET A 24 -59.97 25.01 -37.05
CA MET A 24 -60.57 24.95 -35.68
C MET A 24 -62.03 25.44 -35.57
N ASN A 25 -62.62 25.26 -34.37
CA ASN A 25 -63.85 25.86 -33.80
C ASN A 25 -65.19 25.22 -34.26
N ALA A 26 -66.19 24.93 -33.40
CA ALA A 26 -66.39 25.10 -31.93
C ALA A 26 -67.33 23.95 -31.42
N MET A 27 -67.97 23.89 -30.22
CA MET A 27 -68.22 24.87 -29.15
C MET A 27 -68.59 24.19 -27.79
N ASP A 28 -68.82 25.01 -26.77
CA ASP A 28 -69.36 24.79 -25.40
C ASP A 28 -70.41 23.66 -25.23
N THR A 29 -70.55 23.00 -24.07
CA THR A 29 -70.89 23.61 -22.76
C THR A 29 -70.58 22.68 -21.57
N ALA A 30 -70.19 23.25 -20.43
CA ALA A 30 -69.96 22.52 -19.18
C ALA A 30 -71.19 22.50 -18.25
N MET A 31 -71.25 21.51 -17.34
CA MET A 31 -72.02 21.61 -16.09
C MET A 31 -71.13 21.21 -14.91
N ASN A 32 -71.24 21.96 -13.82
CA ASN A 32 -70.49 21.81 -12.58
C ASN A 32 -71.46 21.45 -11.44
N LEU A 33 -71.10 20.50 -10.58
CA LEU A 33 -71.93 20.06 -9.44
C LEU A 33 -71.05 19.47 -8.32
N ASP A 34 -70.31 20.35 -7.64
CA ASP A 34 -69.94 20.13 -6.24
C ASP A 34 -71.11 20.62 -5.35
N ASP A 35 -71.55 19.79 -4.40
CA ASP A 35 -72.25 20.14 -3.13
C ASP A 35 -73.00 18.92 -2.55
N VAL A 36 -72.30 18.04 -1.80
CA VAL A 36 -72.91 17.21 -0.74
C VAL A 36 -71.90 16.94 0.38
N ASP A 37 -71.71 17.91 1.29
CA ASP A 37 -71.04 17.65 2.56
C ASP A 37 -71.90 16.77 3.47
N VAL A 38 -71.32 15.67 3.99
CA VAL A 38 -71.86 14.93 5.13
C VAL A 38 -70.70 14.56 6.07
N ASP A 39 -70.22 15.54 6.82
CA ASP A 39 -69.41 15.27 8.01
C ASP A 39 -70.26 14.51 9.05
N LEU A 40 -69.65 13.50 9.69
CA LEU A 40 -70.31 12.64 10.67
C LEU A 40 -69.42 12.31 11.88
N PHE A 41 -68.12 12.59 11.85
CA PHE A 41 -67.18 12.32 12.96
C PHE A 41 -66.02 13.32 12.97
N GLY A 42 -66.32 14.58 13.27
CA GLY A 42 -65.30 15.60 13.44
C GLY A 42 -64.49 15.43 14.74
N ASP A 43 -63.17 15.53 14.61
CA ASP A 43 -62.34 16.34 15.52
C ASP A 43 -61.09 16.80 14.75
N SER A 44 -60.89 18.12 14.64
CA SER A 44 -59.91 18.71 13.71
C SER A 44 -58.49 18.76 14.28
N VAL A 45 -57.56 17.97 13.72
CA VAL A 45 -56.13 17.99 14.07
C VAL A 45 -55.26 18.10 12.82
N MET A 46 -54.78 19.32 12.53
CA MET A 46 -53.58 19.67 11.74
C MET A 46 -53.21 18.72 10.58
N VAL A 47 -53.91 18.81 9.44
CA VAL A 47 -53.64 17.99 8.24
C VAL A 47 -52.74 18.71 7.20
N ASP A 48 -52.62 20.03 7.29
CA ASP A 48 -51.93 20.88 6.28
C ASP A 48 -50.39 20.83 6.30
N THR A 49 -49.77 19.99 7.13
CA THR A 49 -48.30 19.80 7.17
C THR A 49 -47.88 18.34 7.01
N ALA A 50 -48.78 17.45 6.58
CA ALA A 50 -48.49 16.02 6.40
C ALA A 50 -48.64 15.52 4.94
N LEU A 51 -49.12 16.37 4.02
CA LEU A 51 -49.37 16.01 2.62
C LEU A 51 -48.24 16.41 1.66
N ASP A 52 -47.50 17.50 1.92
CA ASP A 52 -46.35 17.90 1.07
C ASP A 52 -45.19 16.89 1.14
N ASP A 53 -44.91 16.31 2.32
CA ASP A 53 -43.88 15.26 2.48
C ASP A 53 -44.23 13.95 1.73
N LEU A 54 -45.49 13.74 1.35
CA LEU A 54 -45.95 12.62 0.54
C LEU A 54 -45.84 12.89 -0.98
N ALA A 55 -45.55 14.14 -1.39
CA ALA A 55 -45.51 14.57 -2.79
C ALA A 55 -44.09 14.65 -3.38
N VAL A 56 -43.03 14.38 -2.60
CA VAL A 56 -41.64 14.35 -3.10
C VAL A 56 -41.42 13.09 -3.95
N SER A 57 -41.70 13.19 -5.24
CA SER A 57 -41.41 12.14 -6.22
C SER A 57 -39.93 11.76 -6.20
N ARG A 58 -39.59 10.59 -5.65
CA ARG A 58 -38.20 10.09 -5.70
C ARG A 58 -37.75 9.96 -7.16
N PRO A 59 -36.50 10.35 -7.50
CA PRO A 59 -36.01 10.25 -8.87
C PRO A 59 -36.12 8.82 -9.42
N MET A 60 -36.64 8.68 -10.64
CA MET A 60 -36.67 7.39 -11.34
C MET A 60 -35.25 6.81 -11.48
N PRO A 61 -35.08 5.48 -11.36
CA PRO A 61 -33.76 4.83 -11.48
C PRO A 61 -33.05 5.22 -12.77
N SER A 62 -31.82 5.73 -12.65
CA SER A 62 -31.09 6.31 -13.77
C SER A 62 -30.83 5.30 -14.89
N LYS A 63 -30.69 5.79 -16.12
CA LYS A 63 -30.32 4.94 -17.26
C LYS A 63 -28.98 4.22 -17.05
N HIS A 64 -28.05 4.86 -16.33
CA HIS A 64 -26.75 4.27 -16.00
C HIS A 64 -26.87 3.14 -14.97
N LEU A 65 -27.74 3.28 -13.97
CA LEU A 65 -28.04 2.21 -13.01
C LEU A 65 -28.80 1.05 -13.66
N ARG A 66 -29.76 1.32 -14.57
CA ARG A 66 -30.45 0.30 -15.36
C ARG A 66 -29.46 -0.53 -16.19
N GLN A 67 -28.63 0.13 -17.02
CA GLN A 67 -27.57 -0.54 -17.79
C GLN A 67 -26.64 -1.35 -16.89
N ARG A 68 -26.14 -0.76 -15.79
CA ARG A 68 -25.24 -1.43 -14.85
C ARG A 68 -25.84 -2.70 -14.25
N LEU A 69 -27.15 -2.70 -13.99
CA LEU A 69 -27.85 -3.85 -13.45
C LEU A 69 -28.08 -4.93 -14.51
N ASP A 70 -28.31 -4.55 -15.77
CA ASP A 70 -28.39 -5.51 -16.87
C ASP A 70 -27.03 -6.14 -17.20
N ASP A 71 -25.93 -5.37 -17.17
CA ASP A 71 -24.54 -5.89 -17.25
C ASP A 71 -24.27 -6.95 -16.16
N LEU A 72 -24.80 -6.72 -14.95
CA LEU A 72 -24.68 -7.63 -13.81
C LEU A 72 -25.59 -8.86 -13.92
N ARG A 73 -26.70 -8.80 -14.66
CA ARG A 73 -27.61 -9.94 -14.87
C ARG A 73 -27.04 -10.95 -15.87
N THR A 74 -26.26 -10.49 -16.85
CA THR A 74 -25.64 -11.37 -17.85
C THR A 74 -24.25 -11.86 -17.46
N HIS A 75 -23.48 -11.13 -16.64
CA HIS A 75 -22.06 -11.42 -16.38
C HIS A 75 -21.65 -11.30 -14.90
N GLY A 76 -21.37 -12.43 -14.24
CA GLY A 76 -20.92 -12.45 -12.85
C GLY A 76 -19.57 -11.76 -12.55
N CYS A 77 -18.70 -11.58 -13.55
CA CYS A 77 -17.44 -10.84 -13.40
C CYS A 77 -17.46 -9.52 -14.18
N HIS A 78 -18.04 -8.48 -13.58
CA HIS A 78 -18.13 -7.14 -14.17
C HIS A 78 -17.74 -6.05 -13.15
N GLN A 79 -16.43 -5.94 -12.85
CA GLN A 79 -15.86 -5.04 -11.85
C GLN A 79 -14.87 -4.05 -12.50
N ALA A 80 -15.33 -2.81 -12.71
CA ALA A 80 -14.60 -1.72 -13.33
C ALA A 80 -13.77 -0.87 -12.36
N ILE A 81 -13.82 -1.12 -11.05
CA ILE A 81 -12.98 -0.45 -10.04
C ILE A 81 -12.51 -1.44 -8.96
N ALA A 82 -11.21 -1.42 -8.62
CA ALA A 82 -10.62 -2.35 -7.67
C ALA A 82 -9.42 -1.75 -6.92
N TRP A 83 -9.25 -2.08 -5.63
CA TRP A 83 -8.20 -1.56 -4.76
C TRP A 83 -7.19 -2.66 -4.36
N SER A 84 -5.89 -2.42 -4.59
CA SER A 84 -4.82 -3.37 -4.26
C SER A 84 -4.46 -3.37 -2.78
N ARG A 85 -3.97 -4.51 -2.26
CA ARG A 85 -3.39 -4.64 -0.91
C ARG A 85 -2.30 -3.61 -0.58
N GLN A 86 -1.65 -3.05 -1.61
CA GLN A 86 -0.60 -2.05 -1.46
C GLN A 86 -1.10 -0.60 -1.57
N GLY A 87 -2.39 -0.36 -1.79
CA GLY A 87 -3.00 0.97 -1.80
C GLY A 87 -3.21 1.58 -3.20
N THR A 88 -2.85 0.88 -4.27
CA THR A 88 -3.16 1.28 -5.65
C THR A 88 -4.63 1.04 -5.96
N ILE A 89 -5.34 2.07 -6.37
CA ILE A 89 -6.68 1.97 -6.99
C ILE A 89 -6.48 1.82 -8.49
N ALA A 90 -7.24 0.91 -9.11
CA ALA A 90 -7.35 0.78 -10.56
C ALA A 90 -8.82 0.95 -10.97
N SER A 91 -9.05 1.67 -12.06
CA SER A 91 -10.37 1.83 -12.67
C SER A 91 -10.30 1.73 -14.19
N ILE A 92 -11.33 1.18 -14.82
CA ILE A 92 -11.48 1.16 -16.28
C ILE A 92 -11.89 2.57 -16.74
N THR A 93 -11.30 3.06 -17.83
CA THR A 93 -11.66 4.34 -18.41
C THR A 93 -13.04 4.29 -19.10
N LYS A 94 -13.70 5.45 -19.26
CA LYS A 94 -15.06 5.56 -19.80
C LYS A 94 -15.25 5.03 -21.24
N ASP A 95 -14.15 4.82 -21.98
CA ASP A 95 -14.13 4.20 -23.31
C ASP A 95 -14.04 2.67 -23.28
N GLY A 96 -13.84 2.04 -22.11
CA GLY A 96 -13.66 0.61 -21.96
C GLY A 96 -12.33 0.06 -22.50
N HIS A 97 -11.37 0.90 -22.91
CA HIS A 97 -10.17 0.45 -23.62
C HIS A 97 -8.85 0.66 -22.86
N SER A 98 -8.85 1.43 -21.77
CA SER A 98 -7.68 1.64 -20.91
C SER A 98 -7.98 1.39 -19.44
N VAL A 99 -6.93 1.37 -18.63
CA VAL A 99 -6.99 1.34 -17.16
C VAL A 99 -6.25 2.56 -16.63
N GLU A 100 -6.86 3.30 -15.71
CA GLU A 100 -6.20 4.35 -14.95
C GLU A 100 -5.84 3.88 -13.53
N PHE A 101 -4.77 4.45 -12.98
CA PHE A 101 -4.30 4.18 -11.63
C PHE A 101 -4.33 5.43 -10.76
N ARG A 102 -4.86 5.29 -9.55
CA ARG A 102 -4.93 6.34 -8.52
C ARG A 102 -4.48 5.79 -7.16
N PHE A 103 -4.23 6.71 -6.25
CA PHE A 103 -3.68 6.50 -4.90
C PHE A 103 -4.24 7.56 -3.96
N LEU A 104 -4.42 7.22 -2.69
CA LEU A 104 -4.56 8.25 -1.65
C LEU A 104 -3.23 8.98 -1.49
N ARG A 105 -3.26 10.29 -1.32
CA ARG A 105 -2.08 11.11 -1.02
C ARG A 105 -2.38 12.25 -0.05
N SER A 106 -1.42 12.52 0.83
CA SER A 106 -1.36 13.73 1.63
C SER A 106 -1.01 14.93 0.74
N ARG A 107 -1.69 16.05 0.97
CA ARG A 107 -1.51 17.33 0.29
C ARG A 107 -0.21 18.01 0.70
N PRO A 108 0.62 18.46 -0.25
CA PRO A 108 1.81 19.27 0.05
C PRO A 108 1.53 20.55 0.86
N GLU A 109 0.35 21.14 0.73
CA GLU A 109 0.05 22.49 1.24
C GLU A 109 -0.38 22.52 2.72
N ASP A 110 -1.07 21.47 3.19
CA ASP A 110 -1.75 21.44 4.50
C ASP A 110 -1.81 20.05 5.18
N ALA A 111 -1.27 19.02 4.53
CA ALA A 111 -1.33 17.62 4.95
C ALA A 111 -2.74 17.03 5.12
N ALA A 112 -3.77 17.62 4.52
CA ALA A 112 -5.06 16.93 4.32
C ALA A 112 -4.87 15.76 3.34
N TRP A 113 -5.76 14.77 3.34
CA TRP A 113 -5.71 13.67 2.38
C TRP A 113 -6.66 13.91 1.21
N GLU A 114 -6.26 13.48 0.02
CA GLU A 114 -7.07 13.46 -1.19
C GLU A 114 -6.71 12.30 -2.12
N LEU A 115 -7.56 12.04 -3.11
CA LEU A 115 -7.26 11.11 -4.20
C LEU A 115 -6.30 11.78 -5.20
N SER A 116 -5.38 11.01 -5.77
CA SER A 116 -4.49 11.53 -6.83
C SER A 116 -5.18 11.69 -8.18
N GLU A 117 -4.57 12.52 -9.02
CA GLU A 117 -4.84 12.60 -10.46
C GLU A 117 -4.77 11.21 -11.11
N PRO A 118 -5.58 10.96 -12.15
CA PRO A 118 -5.54 9.70 -12.88
C PRO A 118 -4.23 9.55 -13.66
N TYR A 119 -3.49 8.47 -13.39
CA TYR A 119 -2.45 7.99 -14.29
C TYR A 119 -3.08 7.00 -15.28
N ILE A 120 -3.41 7.45 -16.49
CA ILE A 120 -3.91 6.58 -17.56
C ILE A 120 -2.75 5.74 -18.11
N TYR A 121 -2.92 4.41 -18.20
CA TYR A 121 -1.90 3.50 -18.70
C TYR A 121 -1.82 3.54 -20.23
N SER A 122 -0.97 4.41 -20.76
CA SER A 122 -0.80 4.67 -22.21
C SER A 122 -0.25 3.51 -23.04
N ASN A 123 0.32 2.47 -22.41
CA ASN A 123 0.68 1.24 -23.11
C ASN A 123 -0.60 0.46 -23.39
N ALA A 124 -0.91 0.25 -24.67
CA ALA A 124 -2.08 -0.50 -25.12
C ALA A 124 -2.22 -1.88 -24.43
N VAL A 125 -3.10 -1.96 -23.42
CA VAL A 125 -3.61 -3.24 -22.88
C VAL A 125 -4.40 -3.95 -23.99
N VAL A 126 -5.22 -3.16 -24.67
CA VAL A 126 -6.03 -3.53 -25.84
C VAL A 126 -5.27 -3.12 -27.12
N PRO A 127 -4.77 -4.07 -27.94
CA PRO A 127 -4.09 -3.72 -29.18
C PRO A 127 -5.05 -3.01 -30.16
N MET A 128 -4.73 -1.77 -30.52
CA MET A 128 -5.52 -0.83 -31.35
C MET A 128 -5.90 -1.34 -32.76
N GLN A 129 -5.48 -2.55 -33.14
CA GLN A 129 -5.73 -3.19 -34.44
C GLN A 129 -6.53 -4.52 -34.31
N THR A 130 -7.17 -4.77 -33.16
CA THR A 130 -7.92 -6.01 -32.92
C THR A 130 -9.40 -5.77 -32.71
N THR A 131 -10.23 -6.75 -33.10
CA THR A 131 -11.67 -6.83 -32.78
C THR A 131 -11.89 -7.20 -31.31
N ALA A 132 -11.30 -6.41 -30.41
CA ALA A 132 -11.35 -6.62 -28.98
C ALA A 132 -12.62 -6.02 -28.37
N GLY A 133 -13.31 -6.80 -27.53
CA GLY A 133 -14.32 -6.26 -26.63
C GLY A 133 -13.73 -5.28 -25.62
N PRO A 134 -14.57 -4.45 -24.96
CA PRO A 134 -14.12 -3.59 -23.87
C PRO A 134 -13.62 -4.41 -22.68
N ILE A 135 -12.75 -3.80 -21.87
CA ILE A 135 -12.38 -4.28 -20.54
C ILE A 135 -13.63 -4.21 -19.65
N VAL A 136 -13.92 -5.28 -18.90
CA VAL A 136 -15.10 -5.36 -18.01
C VAL A 136 -14.76 -5.69 -16.56
N HIS A 137 -13.60 -6.29 -16.30
CA HIS A 137 -13.24 -6.78 -14.96
C HIS A 137 -11.77 -6.58 -14.59
N LEU A 138 -11.54 -6.11 -13.35
CA LEU A 138 -10.26 -5.84 -12.73
C LEU A 138 -10.14 -6.61 -11.40
N ALA A 139 -9.13 -7.48 -11.26
CA ALA A 139 -8.91 -8.25 -10.03
C ALA A 139 -7.45 -8.17 -9.55
N TRP A 140 -7.24 -7.66 -8.33
CA TRP A 140 -5.92 -7.57 -7.70
C TRP A 140 -5.52 -8.88 -7.00
N SER A 141 -4.28 -9.30 -7.21
CA SER A 141 -3.65 -10.41 -6.48
C SER A 141 -3.28 -10.06 -5.03
N ASN A 142 -3.08 -11.10 -4.23
CA ASN A 142 -2.75 -11.00 -2.82
C ASN A 142 -1.25 -10.81 -2.51
N THR A 143 -0.39 -10.55 -3.51
CA THR A 143 1.08 -10.51 -3.37
C THR A 143 1.65 -9.18 -2.84
N PRO A 144 2.87 -9.19 -2.23
CA PRO A 144 3.56 -7.95 -1.81
C PRO A 144 4.02 -7.06 -2.99
N ASN A 145 4.39 -7.65 -4.13
CA ASN A 145 4.43 -6.96 -5.42
C ASN A 145 3.07 -7.23 -6.08
N PRO A 146 2.15 -6.27 -6.17
CA PRO A 146 0.80 -6.57 -6.63
C PRO A 146 0.80 -6.80 -8.13
N GLU A 147 0.08 -7.83 -8.55
CA GLU A 147 -0.29 -8.11 -9.94
C GLU A 147 -1.80 -7.86 -10.11
N LEU A 148 -2.20 -7.28 -11.23
CA LEU A 148 -3.59 -6.98 -11.59
C LEU A 148 -3.97 -7.81 -12.82
N ALA A 149 -5.05 -8.58 -12.70
CA ALA A 149 -5.71 -9.18 -13.84
C ALA A 149 -6.66 -8.16 -14.47
N VAL A 150 -6.58 -8.04 -15.79
CA VAL A 150 -7.42 -7.18 -16.63
C VAL A 150 -8.10 -8.08 -17.66
N VAL A 151 -9.43 -8.12 -17.65
CA VAL A 151 -10.24 -9.07 -18.44
C VAL A 151 -11.22 -8.30 -19.32
N ASP A 152 -11.35 -8.72 -20.58
CA ASP A 152 -12.34 -8.16 -21.53
C ASP A 152 -13.66 -8.94 -21.57
N ALA A 153 -14.62 -8.36 -22.27
CA ALA A 153 -15.94 -8.91 -22.57
C ALA A 153 -15.92 -10.20 -23.43
N VAL A 154 -14.75 -10.81 -23.69
CA VAL A 154 -14.59 -12.10 -24.37
C VAL A 154 -13.73 -13.07 -23.51
N GLY A 155 -13.47 -12.72 -22.24
CA GLY A 155 -12.78 -13.58 -21.27
C GLY A 155 -11.27 -13.74 -21.47
N ARG A 156 -10.63 -12.83 -22.23
CA ARG A 156 -9.18 -12.84 -22.48
C ARG A 156 -8.46 -12.06 -21.38
N ILE A 157 -7.29 -12.54 -20.92
CA ILE A 157 -6.71 -12.12 -19.64
C ILE A 157 -5.30 -11.55 -19.83
N THR A 158 -5.14 -10.24 -19.62
CA THR A 158 -3.84 -9.59 -19.49
C THR A 158 -3.47 -9.46 -18.00
N ILE A 159 -2.24 -9.83 -17.64
CA ILE A 159 -1.70 -9.63 -16.28
C ILE A 159 -0.68 -8.50 -16.29
N LEU A 160 -0.91 -7.49 -15.45
CA LEU A 160 -0.04 -6.34 -15.21
C LEU A 160 0.68 -6.52 -13.86
N SER A 161 2.01 -6.44 -13.83
CA SER A 161 2.82 -6.60 -12.61
C SER A 161 3.49 -5.29 -12.21
N PHE A 162 3.32 -4.89 -10.95
CA PHE A 162 3.80 -3.61 -10.42
C PHE A 162 5.14 -3.80 -9.70
N GLY A 163 6.21 -3.73 -10.50
CA GLY A 163 7.59 -3.96 -10.06
C GLY A 163 8.29 -2.74 -9.46
N ILE A 164 9.42 -2.37 -10.07
CA ILE A 164 10.29 -1.25 -9.65
C ILE A 164 9.76 0.10 -10.16
N MET A 165 9.08 0.06 -11.30
CA MET A 165 8.55 1.21 -12.02
C MET A 165 7.13 1.50 -11.53
N ILE A 166 7.04 2.17 -10.39
CA ILE A 166 5.76 2.45 -9.73
C ILE A 166 4.91 3.34 -10.65
N ASN A 167 3.60 3.07 -10.70
CA ASN A 167 2.62 3.58 -11.67
C ASN A 167 2.87 3.17 -13.14
N ARG A 168 3.99 2.54 -13.51
CA ARG A 168 4.25 1.98 -14.85
C ARG A 168 4.36 0.44 -14.79
N PRO A 169 3.23 -0.28 -14.61
CA PRO A 169 3.26 -1.74 -14.56
C PRO A 169 3.77 -2.35 -15.87
N SER A 170 4.44 -3.50 -15.75
CA SER A 170 4.91 -4.31 -16.88
C SER A 170 3.94 -5.46 -17.15
N ILE A 171 3.55 -5.67 -18.40
CA ILE A 171 2.73 -6.82 -18.80
C ILE A 171 3.54 -8.13 -18.62
N THR A 172 3.05 -9.05 -17.79
CA THR A 172 3.66 -10.39 -17.56
C THR A 172 2.95 -11.49 -18.33
N ARG A 173 1.65 -11.36 -18.58
CA ARG A 173 0.86 -12.17 -19.54
C ARG A 173 0.17 -11.23 -20.52
N LYS A 174 0.44 -11.35 -21.81
CA LYS A 174 -0.36 -10.73 -22.88
C LYS A 174 -1.49 -11.67 -23.27
N TRP A 175 -2.66 -11.11 -23.54
CA TRP A 175 -3.81 -11.87 -24.04
C TRP A 175 -3.72 -12.31 -25.52
N THR A 176 -2.60 -12.07 -26.20
CA THR A 176 -2.45 -12.20 -27.67
C THR A 176 -2.49 -13.64 -28.20
N HIS A 177 -2.67 -14.61 -27.30
CA HIS A 177 -2.80 -16.04 -27.61
C HIS A 177 -4.07 -16.65 -26.98
N ASP A 178 -4.92 -15.84 -26.34
CA ASP A 178 -6.23 -16.29 -25.89
C ASP A 178 -7.18 -16.41 -27.10
N PRO A 179 -8.09 -17.40 -27.13
CA PRO A 179 -9.12 -17.49 -28.16
C PRO A 179 -10.07 -16.27 -28.09
N VAL A 180 -10.72 -15.97 -29.21
CA VAL A 180 -11.81 -14.99 -29.30
C VAL A 180 -13.09 -15.78 -29.56
N ASP A 181 -13.88 -15.96 -28.50
CA ASP A 181 -15.10 -16.77 -28.49
C ASP A 181 -15.92 -16.35 -27.26
N ASP A 182 -17.17 -15.93 -27.49
CA ASP A 182 -18.06 -15.37 -26.45
C ASP A 182 -18.40 -16.40 -25.35
N LEU A 183 -18.27 -17.70 -25.65
CA LEU A 183 -18.43 -18.78 -24.66
C LEU A 183 -17.30 -18.81 -23.61
N HIS A 184 -16.17 -18.15 -23.88
CA HIS A 184 -15.06 -18.02 -22.94
C HIS A 184 -15.17 -16.80 -22.00
N VAL A 185 -16.24 -15.99 -22.07
CA VAL A 185 -16.53 -14.90 -21.12
C VAL A 185 -16.36 -15.39 -19.68
N VAL A 186 -15.52 -14.70 -18.91
CA VAL A 186 -15.23 -15.04 -17.51
C VAL A 186 -16.40 -14.60 -16.64
N VAL A 187 -16.88 -15.52 -15.80
CA VAL A 187 -18.04 -15.34 -14.91
C VAL A 187 -17.70 -15.56 -13.43
N GLY A 188 -16.53 -16.12 -13.13
CA GLY A 188 -15.92 -16.15 -11.80
C GLY A 188 -14.41 -15.94 -11.85
N CYS A 189 -13.85 -15.18 -10.90
CA CYS A 189 -12.45 -14.76 -10.88
C CYS A 189 -11.94 -14.71 -9.43
N TYR A 190 -10.84 -15.41 -9.13
CA TYR A 190 -10.34 -15.55 -7.75
C TYR A 190 -8.83 -15.78 -7.67
N TRP A 191 -8.12 -14.92 -6.93
CA TRP A 191 -6.69 -15.07 -6.65
C TRP A 191 -6.47 -15.88 -5.37
N LEU A 192 -5.76 -17.02 -5.46
CA LEU A 192 -5.47 -17.88 -4.31
C LEU A 192 -4.71 -17.11 -3.20
N PRO A 193 -4.92 -17.43 -1.91
CA PRO A 193 -4.10 -16.86 -0.83
C PRO A 193 -2.64 -17.29 -0.93
N LEU A 194 -1.75 -16.49 -0.35
CA LEU A 194 -0.33 -16.81 -0.24
C LEU A 194 -0.10 -17.97 0.75
N PHE A 195 0.78 -18.90 0.38
CA PHE A 195 1.22 -19.96 1.28
C PHE A 195 2.22 -19.42 2.32
N ASN A 196 1.98 -19.66 3.61
CA ASN A 196 2.93 -19.34 4.67
C ASN A 196 3.34 -20.61 5.46
N PRO A 197 4.46 -21.27 5.10
CA PRO A 197 4.88 -22.52 5.74
C PRO A 197 5.27 -22.37 7.21
N ARG A 198 5.44 -21.15 7.72
CA ARG A 198 5.82 -20.88 9.12
C ARG A 198 4.62 -20.56 10.02
N GLN A 199 3.44 -20.33 9.45
CA GLN A 199 2.23 -19.92 10.20
C GLN A 199 0.99 -20.66 9.67
N GLN A 200 0.75 -21.84 10.23
CA GLN A 200 -0.53 -22.57 10.07
C GLN A 200 -1.71 -21.78 10.64
N TYR A 201 -1.45 -20.95 11.65
CA TYR A 201 -2.39 -20.01 12.25
C TYR A 201 -1.87 -18.58 12.09
N SER A 202 -2.71 -17.69 11.55
CA SER A 202 -2.46 -16.25 11.53
C SER A 202 -2.87 -15.63 12.87
N PRO A 203 -1.96 -14.95 13.59
CA PRO A 203 -2.29 -14.24 14.83
C PRO A 203 -3.03 -12.92 14.49
N MET A 204 -4.33 -12.90 14.78
CA MET A 204 -5.17 -11.71 14.66
C MET A 204 -5.36 -11.05 16.02
N TYR A 205 -5.45 -9.73 16.04
CA TYR A 205 -5.86 -9.04 17.27
C TYR A 205 -7.37 -9.19 17.46
N GLY A 206 -7.76 -9.54 18.68
CA GLY A 206 -9.16 -9.54 19.09
C GLY A 206 -9.62 -8.11 19.42
N PRO A 207 -10.88 -7.94 19.84
CA PRO A 207 -11.35 -6.64 20.28
C PRO A 207 -10.53 -6.11 21.47
N ALA A 208 -10.42 -4.80 21.53
CA ALA A 208 -9.99 -4.03 22.67
C ALA A 208 -11.16 -3.95 23.66
N VAL A 209 -11.03 -4.62 24.81
CA VAL A 209 -12.05 -4.58 25.87
C VAL A 209 -11.65 -3.51 26.88
N TRP A 210 -12.57 -2.59 27.19
CA TRP A 210 -12.35 -1.54 28.18
C TRP A 210 -12.17 -2.12 29.58
N VAL A 211 -11.36 -1.45 30.40
CA VAL A 211 -10.99 -1.88 31.73
C VAL A 211 -11.14 -0.71 32.68
N GLN A 212 -11.76 -0.94 33.83
CA GLN A 212 -11.82 0.06 34.90
C GLN A 212 -10.39 0.45 35.36
N PRO A 213 -10.11 1.74 35.62
CA PRO A 213 -8.78 2.19 36.04
C PRO A 213 -8.24 1.48 37.30
N GLU A 214 -9.13 1.00 38.18
CA GLU A 214 -8.80 0.23 39.38
C GLU A 214 -8.38 -1.23 39.10
N ASP A 215 -8.70 -1.78 37.92
CA ASP A 215 -8.32 -3.11 37.44
C ASP A 215 -7.05 -3.11 36.56
N ALA A 216 -6.39 -1.94 36.41
CA ALA A 216 -5.09 -1.81 35.77
C ALA A 216 -3.98 -2.35 36.69
N LYS A 217 -3.21 -3.35 36.22
CA LYS A 217 -2.21 -4.04 37.06
C LYS A 217 -0.87 -3.29 37.15
N ALA A 218 -0.70 -2.22 36.40
CA ALA A 218 0.42 -1.28 36.53
C ALA A 218 0.00 0.13 36.09
N VAL A 219 0.62 1.14 36.71
CA VAL A 219 0.52 2.53 36.25
C VAL A 219 1.06 2.61 34.82
N GLY A 220 0.22 3.00 33.86
CA GLY A 220 0.57 3.03 32.44
C GLY A 220 0.10 1.83 31.62
N GLU A 221 -0.63 0.86 32.19
CA GLU A 221 -1.55 0.05 31.39
C GLU A 221 -2.68 0.98 30.88
N GLY A 222 -2.95 0.98 29.58
CA GLY A 222 -4.01 1.78 28.97
C GLY A 222 -5.41 1.27 29.38
N LEU A 223 -6.44 2.09 29.14
CA LEU A 223 -7.84 1.78 29.47
C LEU A 223 -8.44 0.58 28.70
N TYR A 224 -7.65 -0.06 27.82
CA TYR A 224 -8.07 -1.19 27.01
C TYR A 224 -7.10 -2.36 27.12
N LYS A 225 -7.63 -3.57 27.35
CA LYS A 225 -6.90 -4.83 27.21
C LYS A 225 -7.30 -5.49 25.89
N TYR A 226 -6.34 -5.56 24.98
CA TYR A 226 -6.50 -6.10 23.63
C TYR A 226 -6.46 -7.63 23.62
N GLY A 227 -7.46 -8.26 23.00
CA GLY A 227 -7.48 -9.71 22.80
C GLY A 227 -6.49 -10.21 21.74
N THR A 228 -6.31 -11.54 21.67
CA THR A 228 -5.70 -12.21 20.50
C THR A 228 -6.62 -13.36 20.07
N GLN A 229 -6.85 -13.47 18.76
CA GLN A 229 -7.57 -14.56 18.11
C GLN A 229 -6.65 -15.21 17.08
N TYR A 230 -6.92 -16.46 16.72
CA TYR A 230 -6.10 -17.19 15.74
C TYR A 230 -7.01 -17.79 14.68
N THR A 231 -6.70 -17.52 13.41
CA THR A 231 -7.39 -18.13 12.27
C THR A 231 -6.48 -19.11 11.56
N LYS A 232 -6.97 -20.31 11.29
CA LYS A 232 -6.22 -21.31 10.52
C LYS A 232 -6.19 -20.90 9.05
N ASN A 233 -5.00 -20.74 8.48
CA ASN A 233 -4.84 -20.52 7.04
C ASN A 233 -5.21 -21.82 6.31
N SER A 234 -6.11 -21.76 5.32
CA SER A 234 -6.77 -22.96 4.78
C SER A 234 -7.11 -22.82 3.28
N GLY A 235 -7.27 -23.97 2.61
CA GLY A 235 -7.53 -24.11 1.17
C GLY A 235 -6.27 -24.06 0.29
N PRO A 236 -6.43 -24.22 -1.05
CA PRO A 236 -5.31 -24.23 -1.98
C PRO A 236 -4.59 -22.88 -2.01
N SER A 237 -3.27 -22.96 -2.16
CA SER A 237 -2.34 -21.83 -2.28
C SER A 237 -1.14 -22.26 -3.13
N HIS A 238 -0.45 -21.30 -3.73
CA HIS A 238 0.70 -21.59 -4.59
C HIS A 238 1.93 -22.07 -3.76
N PRO A 239 2.67 -23.13 -4.15
CA PRO A 239 3.73 -23.72 -3.33
C PRO A 239 4.85 -22.74 -2.95
N HIS A 240 5.19 -21.82 -3.86
CA HIS A 240 6.15 -20.75 -3.56
C HIS A 240 5.47 -19.60 -2.82
N ALA A 241 5.84 -19.41 -1.55
CA ALA A 241 5.23 -18.47 -0.60
C ALA A 241 5.13 -16.98 -1.05
N SER A 242 5.96 -16.54 -2.00
CA SER A 242 5.92 -15.17 -2.53
C SER A 242 5.19 -15.02 -3.87
N LYS A 243 4.56 -16.08 -4.37
CA LYS A 243 3.81 -16.09 -5.63
C LYS A 243 2.35 -16.45 -5.36
N CYS A 244 1.49 -16.11 -6.30
CA CYS A 244 0.05 -16.36 -6.28
C CYS A 244 -0.34 -17.07 -7.59
N ALA A 245 -1.56 -17.59 -7.65
CA ALA A 245 -2.15 -18.12 -8.86
C ALA A 245 -3.59 -17.57 -8.99
N LEU A 246 -4.01 -17.32 -10.21
CA LEU A 246 -5.34 -16.85 -10.56
C LEU A 246 -6.19 -18.04 -11.03
N VAL A 247 -7.40 -18.15 -10.49
CA VAL A 247 -8.43 -19.07 -10.95
C VAL A 247 -9.50 -18.25 -11.68
N SER A 248 -9.92 -18.70 -12.85
CA SER A 248 -11.05 -18.10 -13.58
C SER A 248 -11.99 -19.19 -14.12
N ILE A 249 -13.29 -18.95 -14.03
CA ILE A 249 -14.35 -19.81 -14.58
C ILE A 249 -15.01 -19.07 -15.73
N THR A 250 -15.23 -19.76 -16.84
CA THR A 250 -15.86 -19.23 -18.05
C THR A 250 -17.32 -19.66 -18.19
N THR A 251 -18.05 -18.99 -19.08
CA THR A 251 -19.48 -19.24 -19.36
C THR A 251 -19.72 -20.67 -19.86
N ASN A 252 -18.77 -21.25 -20.59
CA ASN A 252 -18.74 -22.67 -21.01
C ASN A 252 -18.17 -23.66 -19.98
N GLY A 253 -18.02 -23.28 -18.70
CA GLY A 253 -17.64 -24.21 -17.65
C GLY A 253 -16.17 -24.60 -17.58
N LEU A 254 -15.25 -23.94 -18.30
CA LEU A 254 -13.82 -24.19 -18.14
C LEU A 254 -13.28 -23.53 -16.87
N LEU A 255 -12.82 -24.35 -15.92
CA LEU A 255 -12.03 -23.92 -14.76
C LEU A 255 -10.56 -23.80 -15.17
N ARG A 256 -10.09 -22.56 -15.37
CA ARG A 256 -8.71 -22.24 -15.75
C ARG A 256 -7.88 -21.82 -14.53
N LEU A 257 -6.67 -22.34 -14.39
CA LEU A 257 -5.67 -22.00 -13.38
C LEU A 257 -4.42 -21.42 -14.04
N LEU A 258 -4.15 -20.14 -13.77
CA LEU A 258 -2.99 -19.38 -14.23
C LEU A 258 -1.96 -19.26 -13.10
N PHE A 259 -0.77 -19.80 -13.28
CA PHE A 259 0.28 -19.86 -12.25
C PHE A 259 1.68 -19.59 -12.83
N GLN A 260 2.68 -19.31 -11.98
CA GLN A 260 4.05 -19.07 -12.41
C GLN A 260 5.00 -20.15 -11.88
N GLN A 261 5.77 -20.79 -12.77
CA GLN A 261 6.87 -21.69 -12.39
C GLN A 261 7.85 -21.04 -11.40
N TYR A 262 8.57 -21.85 -10.62
CA TYR A 262 9.59 -21.33 -9.68
C TYR A 262 10.63 -20.44 -10.39
N ASN A 263 11.15 -20.90 -11.54
CA ASN A 263 12.42 -20.43 -12.09
C ASN A 263 12.29 -19.38 -13.21
N HIS A 264 11.07 -19.07 -13.65
CA HIS A 264 10.79 -18.05 -14.66
C HIS A 264 9.58 -17.19 -14.24
N SER A 265 9.48 -15.98 -14.80
CA SER A 265 8.32 -15.08 -14.70
C SER A 265 7.20 -15.41 -15.68
N ARG A 266 7.29 -16.52 -16.43
CA ARG A 266 6.29 -16.90 -17.43
C ARG A 266 5.11 -17.55 -16.71
N LEU A 267 3.90 -17.13 -17.05
CA LEU A 267 2.69 -17.81 -16.60
C LEU A 267 2.46 -19.06 -17.47
N GLU A 268 2.08 -20.13 -16.80
CA GLU A 268 1.56 -21.37 -17.37
C GLU A 268 0.08 -21.51 -16.99
N GLU A 269 -0.62 -22.38 -17.71
CA GLU A 269 -2.06 -22.52 -17.64
C GLU A 269 -2.46 -24.00 -17.63
N THR A 270 -3.26 -24.40 -16.64
CA THR A 270 -3.95 -25.69 -16.60
C THR A 270 -5.45 -25.41 -16.62
N ALA A 271 -6.23 -26.16 -17.40
CA ALA A 271 -7.69 -26.05 -17.40
C ALA A 271 -8.36 -27.43 -17.33
N ILE A 272 -9.56 -27.47 -16.75
CA ILE A 272 -10.50 -28.60 -16.85
C ILE A 272 -11.90 -28.09 -17.16
N GLU A 273 -12.74 -28.96 -17.73
CA GLU A 273 -14.14 -28.72 -18.06
C GLU A 273 -15.01 -29.21 -16.91
N LEU A 274 -15.65 -28.28 -16.17
CA LEU A 274 -16.54 -28.60 -15.04
C LEU A 274 -17.82 -29.29 -15.50
N GLU A 275 -18.35 -28.86 -16.64
CA GLU A 275 -19.65 -29.28 -17.18
C GLU A 275 -19.65 -29.17 -18.70
N SER A 276 -19.99 -30.24 -19.40
CA SER A 276 -20.22 -30.22 -20.85
C SER A 276 -21.56 -29.56 -21.16
N ILE A 277 -21.51 -28.30 -21.62
CA ILE A 277 -22.68 -27.48 -21.92
C ILE A 277 -23.37 -27.99 -23.19
N THR A 278 -24.64 -28.42 -23.08
CA THR A 278 -25.39 -29.03 -24.19
C THR A 278 -26.53 -28.15 -24.73
N SER A 279 -27.06 -27.25 -23.91
CA SER A 279 -28.04 -26.22 -24.29
C SER A 279 -27.50 -24.81 -23.97
N SER A 280 -28.08 -23.78 -24.59
CA SER A 280 -27.99 -22.40 -24.11
C SER A 280 -28.44 -22.25 -22.64
N ASP A 281 -29.31 -23.14 -22.18
CA ASP A 281 -29.83 -23.12 -20.81
C ASP A 281 -28.81 -23.68 -19.79
N ASP A 282 -27.79 -24.42 -20.24
CA ASP A 282 -26.72 -24.91 -19.37
C ASP A 282 -25.69 -23.81 -19.05
N LEU A 283 -25.62 -22.72 -19.85
CA LEU A 283 -24.61 -21.65 -19.74
C LEU A 283 -24.51 -21.07 -18.33
N ILE A 284 -23.28 -20.95 -17.82
CA ILE A 284 -23.01 -20.38 -16.49
C ILE A 284 -22.97 -18.86 -16.59
N THR A 285 -23.89 -18.17 -15.93
CA THR A 285 -23.96 -16.69 -15.92
C THR A 285 -23.08 -16.07 -14.86
N HIS A 286 -22.94 -16.74 -13.71
CA HIS A 286 -22.19 -16.27 -12.55
C HIS A 286 -21.45 -17.42 -11.86
N ALA A 287 -20.25 -17.14 -11.32
CA ALA A 287 -19.54 -18.06 -10.45
C ALA A 287 -18.80 -17.37 -9.28
N ALA A 288 -19.05 -17.81 -8.06
CA ALA A 288 -18.30 -17.40 -6.86
C ALA A 288 -17.37 -18.52 -6.36
N LEU A 289 -16.21 -18.15 -5.81
CA LEU A 289 -15.18 -19.10 -5.37
C LEU A 289 -14.65 -18.72 -3.99
N CYS A 290 -14.49 -19.69 -3.08
CA CYS A 290 -13.87 -19.47 -1.77
C CYS A 290 -13.02 -20.66 -1.31
N ASN A 291 -11.99 -20.39 -0.52
CA ASN A 291 -11.24 -21.45 0.17
C ASN A 291 -12.06 -22.04 1.34
N ASP A 292 -12.36 -23.35 1.30
CA ASP A 292 -12.92 -24.11 2.41
C ASP A 292 -12.00 -25.29 2.76
N LYS A 293 -11.46 -25.27 3.99
CA LYS A 293 -10.67 -26.34 4.61
C LYS A 293 -9.37 -26.65 3.84
N ASN A 294 -9.38 -27.58 2.89
CA ASN A 294 -8.23 -27.90 2.03
C ASN A 294 -8.56 -27.77 0.53
N THR A 295 -9.75 -27.26 0.19
CA THR A 295 -10.30 -27.25 -1.18
C THR A 295 -10.82 -25.87 -1.56
N LEU A 296 -10.97 -25.62 -2.85
CA LEU A 296 -11.74 -24.51 -3.37
C LEU A 296 -13.21 -24.97 -3.46
N LEU A 297 -14.13 -24.26 -2.83
CA LEU A 297 -15.55 -24.38 -3.15
C LEU A 297 -15.89 -23.37 -4.23
N ILE A 298 -16.76 -23.79 -5.14
CA ILE A 298 -17.24 -23.05 -6.28
C ILE A 298 -18.77 -23.13 -6.26
N ALA A 299 -19.45 -22.00 -6.40
CA ALA A 299 -20.88 -21.92 -6.61
C ALA A 299 -21.18 -21.33 -7.99
N LEU A 300 -21.98 -22.02 -8.79
CA LEU A 300 -22.30 -21.70 -10.18
C LEU A 300 -23.80 -21.41 -10.33
N ALA A 301 -24.17 -20.35 -11.05
CA ALA A 301 -25.55 -20.04 -11.43
C ALA A 301 -25.75 -20.20 -12.94
N THR A 302 -26.62 -21.11 -13.36
CA THR A 302 -26.91 -21.39 -14.78
C THR A 302 -28.07 -20.54 -15.32
N ALA A 303 -28.12 -20.33 -16.64
CA ALA A 303 -29.27 -19.73 -17.33
C ALA A 303 -30.58 -20.50 -17.08
N SER A 304 -30.49 -21.83 -16.93
CA SER A 304 -31.56 -22.74 -16.46
C SER A 304 -31.97 -22.58 -14.99
N LYS A 305 -31.54 -21.51 -14.30
CA LYS A 305 -31.95 -21.15 -12.93
C LYS A 305 -31.61 -22.22 -11.89
N GLN A 306 -30.45 -22.86 -12.04
CA GLN A 306 -29.91 -23.84 -11.09
C GLN A 306 -28.74 -23.24 -10.30
N LEU A 307 -28.60 -23.65 -9.04
CA LEU A 307 -27.43 -23.37 -8.22
C LEU A 307 -26.66 -24.69 -8.05
N ARG A 308 -25.44 -24.73 -8.59
CA ARG A 308 -24.57 -25.92 -8.56
C ARG A 308 -23.34 -25.64 -7.70
N ILE A 309 -22.93 -26.62 -6.90
CA ILE A 309 -21.75 -26.53 -6.03
C ILE A 309 -20.72 -27.55 -6.48
N VAL A 310 -19.52 -27.06 -6.81
CA VAL A 310 -18.37 -27.89 -7.17
C VAL A 310 -17.27 -27.70 -6.14
N ARG A 311 -16.56 -28.77 -5.80
CA ARG A 311 -15.36 -28.75 -4.96
C ARG A 311 -14.14 -29.05 -5.83
N ALA A 312 -13.27 -28.07 -6.02
CA ALA A 312 -12.02 -28.24 -6.75
C ALA A 312 -10.83 -28.40 -5.79
N THR A 313 -9.90 -29.27 -6.17
CA THR A 313 -8.63 -29.53 -5.48
C THR A 313 -7.50 -29.30 -6.47
N ILE A 314 -6.45 -28.61 -6.03
CA ILE A 314 -5.25 -28.34 -6.84
C ILE A 314 -4.11 -29.20 -6.29
N SER A 315 -3.61 -30.11 -7.11
CA SER A 315 -2.33 -30.77 -6.87
C SER A 315 -1.23 -30.04 -7.64
N TRP A 316 -0.05 -29.89 -7.05
CA TRP A 316 1.06 -29.17 -7.65
C TRP A 316 2.21 -30.09 -8.13
N GLY A 317 2.03 -31.41 -8.05
CA GLY A 317 2.98 -32.41 -8.53
C GLY A 317 4.30 -32.52 -7.75
N THR A 318 4.39 -31.90 -6.56
CA THR A 318 5.62 -31.82 -5.76
C THR A 318 5.88 -33.09 -4.93
N ASP A 319 5.75 -34.27 -5.53
CA ASP A 319 5.72 -35.56 -4.83
C ASP A 319 7.11 -36.11 -4.48
N LYS A 320 7.71 -35.52 -3.44
CA LYS A 320 8.53 -36.22 -2.42
C LYS A 320 8.82 -35.29 -1.23
N PRO A 321 8.49 -35.70 0.02
CA PRO A 321 8.88 -34.95 1.21
C PRO A 321 10.39 -35.09 1.44
N ALA A 322 11.17 -34.12 0.96
CA ALA A 322 12.62 -34.11 1.15
C ALA A 322 12.98 -33.82 2.62
N GLU A 323 13.60 -34.79 3.29
CA GLU A 323 14.12 -34.59 4.65
C GLU A 323 15.25 -33.54 4.66
N LYS A 324 15.02 -32.45 5.40
CA LYS A 324 16.06 -31.54 5.94
C LYS A 324 17.09 -30.98 4.93
N GLN A 325 16.74 -30.83 3.66
CA GLN A 325 17.52 -30.05 2.69
C GLN A 325 16.76 -28.83 2.19
N ALA A 326 17.49 -27.77 1.83
CA ALA A 326 16.92 -26.51 1.35
C ALA A 326 16.24 -26.70 -0.02
N HIS A 327 15.33 -25.78 -0.37
CA HIS A 327 14.55 -25.82 -1.62
C HIS A 327 15.38 -26.25 -2.85
N PRO A 328 14.97 -27.30 -3.58
CA PRO A 328 15.59 -27.65 -4.85
C PRO A 328 15.26 -26.57 -5.89
N GLN A 329 16.18 -25.62 -6.10
CA GLN A 329 15.98 -24.42 -6.94
C GLN A 329 15.77 -24.70 -8.44
N ASN A 330 15.63 -25.96 -8.85
CA ASN A 330 15.41 -26.40 -10.23
C ASN A 330 14.15 -27.29 -10.40
N ALA A 331 13.33 -27.48 -9.35
CA ALA A 331 12.08 -28.25 -9.48
C ALA A 331 11.06 -27.51 -10.37
N THR A 332 10.35 -28.24 -11.23
CA THR A 332 9.19 -27.75 -11.97
C THR A 332 7.90 -28.09 -11.22
N ILE A 333 6.93 -27.19 -11.26
CA ILE A 333 5.56 -27.42 -10.77
C ILE A 333 4.78 -28.12 -11.89
N THR A 334 3.95 -29.11 -11.56
CA THR A 334 2.97 -29.68 -12.50
C THR A 334 1.60 -29.56 -11.87
N ALA A 335 0.90 -28.47 -12.18
CA ALA A 335 -0.40 -28.19 -11.61
C ALA A 335 -1.48 -29.04 -12.29
N THR A 336 -2.19 -29.88 -11.52
CA THR A 336 -3.38 -30.61 -11.97
C THR A 336 -4.58 -30.24 -11.11
N LEU A 337 -5.73 -30.13 -11.76
CA LEU A 337 -7.02 -29.84 -11.15
C LEU A 337 -7.80 -31.15 -11.02
N LEU A 338 -8.48 -31.33 -9.89
CA LEU A 338 -9.42 -32.42 -9.65
C LEU A 338 -10.71 -31.82 -9.10
N GLU A 339 -11.84 -32.21 -9.66
CA GLU A 339 -13.16 -31.72 -9.26
C GLU A 339 -14.03 -32.81 -8.63
N GLN A 340 -15.07 -32.35 -7.95
CA GLN A 340 -16.16 -33.17 -7.44
C GLN A 340 -17.42 -32.31 -7.42
N HIS A 341 -18.45 -32.71 -8.15
CA HIS A 341 -19.79 -32.13 -8.02
C HIS A 341 -20.38 -32.51 -6.66
N VAL A 342 -20.90 -31.52 -5.92
CA VAL A 342 -21.25 -31.65 -4.49
C VAL A 342 -22.76 -31.57 -4.25
N ALA A 343 -23.43 -30.63 -4.91
CA ALA A 343 -24.87 -30.39 -4.77
C ALA A 343 -25.41 -29.61 -5.98
N VAL A 344 -26.66 -29.88 -6.36
CA VAL A 344 -27.42 -29.11 -7.35
C VAL A 344 -28.81 -28.85 -6.78
N VAL A 345 -29.34 -27.64 -6.94
CA VAL A 345 -30.73 -27.31 -6.60
C VAL A 345 -31.31 -26.32 -7.60
N PRO A 346 -32.58 -26.43 -8.02
CA PRO A 346 -33.28 -25.31 -8.64
C PRO A 346 -33.44 -24.18 -7.61
N TRP A 347 -33.30 -22.92 -8.04
CA TRP A 347 -33.48 -21.77 -7.15
C TRP A 347 -34.92 -21.66 -6.63
N LEU A 348 -35.88 -22.14 -7.42
CA LEU A 348 -37.29 -22.29 -7.07
C LEU A 348 -37.48 -23.52 -6.17
N GLN A 349 -37.18 -23.36 -4.87
CA GLN A 349 -37.83 -24.16 -3.83
C GLN A 349 -39.15 -23.47 -3.49
N HIS A 350 -40.25 -23.92 -4.10
CA HIS A 350 -41.59 -23.48 -3.73
C HIS A 350 -41.94 -24.00 -2.34
N ASP A 351 -41.98 -23.11 -1.34
CA ASP A 351 -42.86 -23.32 -0.19
C ASP A 351 -44.31 -23.13 -0.67
N SER A 352 -45.25 -23.88 -0.07
CA SER A 352 -46.58 -24.16 -0.66
C SER A 352 -47.55 -22.97 -0.81
N ASN A 353 -47.11 -21.73 -0.54
CA ASN A 353 -47.89 -20.50 -0.60
C ASN A 353 -47.35 -19.45 -1.59
N ASP A 354 -46.14 -19.64 -2.16
CA ASP A 354 -45.56 -18.65 -3.10
C ASP A 354 -46.20 -18.73 -4.50
N PRO A 355 -46.40 -17.60 -5.20
CA PRO A 355 -47.03 -17.56 -6.52
C PRO A 355 -46.23 -18.33 -7.58
N VAL A 356 -46.94 -19.03 -8.46
CA VAL A 356 -46.38 -20.01 -9.42
C VAL A 356 -45.56 -19.36 -10.55
N LEU A 357 -45.65 -18.04 -10.75
CA LEU A 357 -44.78 -17.28 -11.65
C LEU A 357 -44.09 -16.14 -10.89
N ASP A 358 -42.85 -16.39 -10.44
CA ASP A 358 -41.92 -15.34 -10.02
C ASP A 358 -40.95 -15.01 -11.17
N GLU A 359 -41.16 -13.87 -11.82
CA GLU A 359 -40.29 -13.37 -12.90
C GLU A 359 -38.95 -12.79 -12.40
N SER A 360 -38.80 -12.56 -11.09
CA SER A 360 -37.55 -12.05 -10.49
C SER A 360 -36.35 -12.99 -10.65
N MET A 361 -36.60 -14.22 -11.11
CA MET A 361 -35.57 -15.17 -11.54
C MET A 361 -34.69 -14.70 -12.70
N SER A 362 -35.06 -13.62 -13.39
CA SER A 362 -34.24 -12.91 -14.39
C SER A 362 -33.31 -11.84 -13.78
N GLN A 363 -33.42 -11.58 -12.47
CA GLN A 363 -32.93 -10.35 -11.84
C GLN A 363 -31.74 -10.59 -10.88
N LEU A 364 -31.13 -11.78 -10.92
CA LEU A 364 -29.86 -12.07 -10.23
C LEU A 364 -28.80 -11.05 -10.66
N SER A 365 -28.19 -10.35 -9.71
CA SER A 365 -27.16 -9.33 -9.97
C SER A 365 -25.86 -9.56 -9.19
N HIS A 366 -25.82 -10.55 -8.30
CA HIS A 366 -24.62 -10.90 -7.54
C HIS A 366 -24.68 -12.32 -6.93
N ILE A 367 -23.54 -13.00 -6.89
CA ILE A 367 -23.32 -14.23 -6.11
C ILE A 367 -22.00 -14.10 -5.35
N GLU A 368 -21.99 -14.48 -4.08
CA GLU A 368 -20.80 -14.48 -3.21
C GLU A 368 -20.79 -15.74 -2.34
N LEU A 369 -19.62 -16.29 -2.02
CA LEU A 369 -19.47 -17.57 -1.35
C LEU A 369 -18.75 -17.44 0.00
N LEU A 370 -19.53 -17.56 1.08
CA LEU A 370 -19.07 -17.31 2.45
C LEU A 370 -18.48 -18.61 3.06
N PRO A 371 -17.16 -18.75 3.26
CA PRO A 371 -16.53 -20.01 3.70
C PRO A 371 -16.90 -20.41 5.14
N SER A 372 -16.57 -21.64 5.55
CA SER A 372 -16.72 -22.08 6.95
C SER A 372 -15.92 -21.21 7.93
N ILE A 373 -16.57 -20.71 8.97
CA ILE A 373 -15.93 -19.96 10.08
C ILE A 373 -16.08 -20.71 11.42
N PRO A 374 -15.11 -20.63 12.35
CA PRO A 374 -15.27 -21.20 13.69
C PRO A 374 -16.44 -20.55 14.44
N LYS A 375 -17.23 -21.34 15.19
CA LYS A 375 -18.29 -20.81 16.08
C LYS A 375 -17.71 -20.26 17.40
N ASP A 376 -16.57 -20.79 17.83
CA ASP A 376 -15.96 -20.51 19.13
C ASP A 376 -14.42 -20.56 19.07
N LYS A 377 -13.78 -19.93 20.07
CA LYS A 377 -12.32 -19.88 20.30
C LYS A 377 -11.66 -21.25 20.40
N SER A 378 -12.41 -22.31 20.74
CA SER A 378 -11.91 -23.70 20.76
C SER A 378 -11.57 -24.26 19.37
N LEU A 379 -12.00 -23.62 18.29
CA LEU A 379 -11.78 -24.03 16.88
C LEU A 379 -12.28 -25.46 16.53
N GLN A 380 -13.15 -26.06 17.36
CA GLN A 380 -13.71 -27.40 17.12
C GLN A 380 -14.98 -27.38 16.27
N THR A 381 -15.84 -26.38 16.47
CA THR A 381 -17.14 -26.24 15.79
C THR A 381 -17.09 -25.11 14.77
N TYR A 382 -17.74 -25.30 13.62
CA TYR A 382 -17.77 -24.34 12.52
C TYR A 382 -19.21 -24.05 12.07
N HIS A 383 -19.47 -22.85 11.60
CA HIS A 383 -20.59 -22.58 10.69
C HIS A 383 -20.27 -23.18 9.32
N ASN A 384 -21.30 -23.66 8.63
CA ASN A 384 -21.17 -24.18 7.29
C ASN A 384 -20.84 -23.06 6.28
N PRO A 385 -20.35 -23.41 5.08
CA PRO A 385 -20.32 -22.48 3.96
C PRO A 385 -21.74 -22.05 3.59
N VAL A 386 -21.89 -20.81 3.14
CA VAL A 386 -23.18 -20.25 2.70
C VAL A 386 -22.97 -19.55 1.36
N VAL A 387 -23.76 -19.92 0.35
CA VAL A 387 -23.90 -19.10 -0.86
C VAL A 387 -24.84 -17.95 -0.56
N LEU A 388 -24.43 -16.74 -0.89
CA LEU A 388 -25.26 -15.54 -0.85
C LEU A 388 -25.56 -15.13 -2.29
N THR A 389 -26.83 -14.92 -2.61
CA THR A 389 -27.28 -14.55 -3.96
C THR A 389 -28.22 -13.35 -3.86
N VAL A 390 -27.97 -12.31 -4.66
CA VAL A 390 -28.76 -11.08 -4.64
C VAL A 390 -29.54 -10.94 -5.94
N ARG A 391 -30.87 -10.87 -5.84
CA ARG A 391 -31.77 -10.43 -6.92
C ARG A 391 -32.06 -8.94 -6.73
N SER A 392 -31.99 -8.14 -7.77
CA SER A 392 -32.22 -6.69 -7.69
C SER A 392 -33.27 -6.21 -8.68
N HIS A 393 -34.32 -5.58 -8.15
CA HIS A 393 -35.53 -5.16 -8.84
C HIS A 393 -35.58 -3.64 -8.99
N LEU A 394 -35.87 -3.17 -10.21
CA LEU A 394 -36.14 -1.76 -10.50
C LEU A 394 -37.56 -1.66 -11.11
N PRO A 395 -38.39 -0.67 -10.69
CA PRO A 395 -39.69 -0.45 -11.29
C PRO A 395 -39.58 -0.13 -12.80
N ALA A 396 -40.57 -0.58 -13.56
CA ALA A 396 -40.60 -0.47 -15.02
C ALA A 396 -40.65 1.00 -15.49
N ASP A 397 -40.19 1.26 -16.73
CA ASP A 397 -40.31 2.59 -17.32
C ASP A 397 -41.77 2.90 -17.64
N GLY A 398 -42.32 3.93 -17.00
CA GLY A 398 -43.75 4.26 -17.06
C GLY A 398 -44.63 3.57 -16.01
N ALA A 399 -44.03 2.87 -15.04
CA ALA A 399 -44.75 2.32 -13.89
C ALA A 399 -45.50 3.41 -13.08
N SER A 400 -46.61 3.02 -12.47
CA SER A 400 -47.45 3.88 -11.64
C SER A 400 -46.82 4.20 -10.27
N LEU A 401 -47.30 5.26 -9.60
CA LEU A 401 -46.85 5.64 -8.26
C LEU A 401 -47.09 4.58 -7.16
N TYR A 402 -47.82 3.50 -7.47
CA TYR A 402 -48.07 2.37 -6.57
C TYR A 402 -47.18 1.14 -6.86
N GLU A 403 -46.35 1.17 -7.90
CA GLU A 403 -45.50 0.04 -8.31
C GLU A 403 -44.09 0.12 -7.69
N GLN A 404 -43.94 -0.59 -6.57
CA GLN A 404 -42.72 -1.10 -5.92
C GLN A 404 -41.44 -0.25 -5.96
N GLU A 405 -40.97 0.15 -4.77
CA GLU A 405 -39.65 0.77 -4.59
C GLU A 405 -38.50 -0.12 -5.10
N PRO A 406 -37.38 0.49 -5.57
CA PRO A 406 -36.15 -0.22 -5.88
C PRO A 406 -35.69 -1.12 -4.73
N THR A 407 -35.59 -2.43 -4.97
CA THR A 407 -35.42 -3.45 -3.92
C THR A 407 -34.36 -4.48 -4.30
N SER A 408 -33.61 -4.95 -3.30
CA SER A 408 -32.75 -6.12 -3.42
C SER A 408 -33.19 -7.22 -2.45
N ILE A 409 -33.28 -8.45 -2.95
CA ILE A 409 -33.62 -9.65 -2.18
C ILE A 409 -32.37 -10.52 -2.07
N ILE A 410 -31.96 -10.81 -0.85
CA ILE A 410 -30.79 -11.61 -0.51
C ILE A 410 -31.25 -13.01 -0.10
N ASP A 411 -31.18 -13.96 -1.02
CA ASP A 411 -31.36 -15.38 -0.72
C ASP A 411 -30.05 -15.96 -0.14
N ARG A 412 -30.17 -16.90 0.80
CA ARG A 412 -29.04 -17.52 1.50
C ARG A 412 -29.17 -19.05 1.40
N TRP A 413 -28.11 -19.73 0.95
CA TRP A 413 -28.11 -21.18 0.75
C TRP A 413 -26.96 -21.83 1.54
N GLU A 414 -27.28 -22.53 2.63
CA GLU A 414 -26.29 -23.21 3.45
C GLU A 414 -25.88 -24.55 2.84
N VAL A 415 -24.57 -24.80 2.73
CA VAL A 415 -24.00 -26.06 2.23
C VAL A 415 -23.93 -27.07 3.37
N VAL A 416 -24.94 -27.94 3.48
CA VAL A 416 -25.09 -28.90 4.57
C VAL A 416 -24.73 -30.31 4.12
N SER A 417 -23.65 -30.88 4.68
CA SER A 417 -23.34 -32.31 4.56
C SER A 417 -24.08 -33.09 5.66
N GLU A 418 -25.03 -33.94 5.27
CA GLU A 418 -25.74 -34.81 6.22
C GLU A 418 -24.96 -36.10 6.47
N GLN A 419 -24.93 -36.57 7.72
CA GLN A 419 -24.45 -37.91 8.01
C GLN A 419 -25.45 -38.94 7.46
N PRO A 420 -24.97 -40.09 6.93
CA PRO A 420 -25.84 -41.12 6.38
C PRO A 420 -26.87 -41.60 7.41
N ARG A 421 -28.15 -41.33 7.16
CA ARG A 421 -29.23 -41.91 7.97
C ARG A 421 -29.24 -43.42 7.75
N ALA A 422 -29.12 -44.19 8.84
CA ALA A 422 -29.29 -45.63 8.77
C ALA A 422 -30.66 -45.96 8.15
N LEU A 423 -30.66 -46.75 7.08
CA LEU A 423 -31.89 -47.17 6.40
C LEU A 423 -32.82 -47.88 7.40
N HIS A 424 -34.11 -47.57 7.36
CA HIS A 424 -35.08 -48.19 8.25
C HIS A 424 -35.04 -49.72 8.08
N PRO A 425 -35.02 -50.53 9.17
CA PRO A 425 -34.70 -51.97 9.08
C PRO A 425 -35.53 -52.80 8.10
N ALA A 426 -36.75 -52.35 7.76
CA ALA A 426 -37.57 -52.96 6.71
C ALA A 426 -36.86 -53.04 5.34
N PHE A 427 -36.04 -52.04 4.98
CA PHE A 427 -35.33 -52.02 3.69
C PHE A 427 -34.16 -53.02 3.63
N ALA A 428 -33.66 -53.50 4.78
CA ALA A 428 -32.61 -54.52 4.81
C ALA A 428 -33.07 -55.86 4.19
N GLN A 429 -34.38 -56.13 4.17
CA GLN A 429 -34.95 -57.35 3.58
C GLN A 429 -35.01 -57.34 2.05
N LEU A 430 -34.76 -56.20 1.40
CA LEU A 430 -34.74 -56.07 -0.06
C LEU A 430 -33.34 -56.25 -0.67
N ASN A 431 -32.29 -56.33 0.14
CA ASN A 431 -30.91 -56.34 -0.34
C ASN A 431 -30.40 -57.77 -0.58
N THR A 432 -30.71 -58.36 -1.74
CA THR A 432 -30.26 -59.70 -2.14
C THR A 432 -28.83 -59.74 -2.69
N GLY A 433 -27.92 -58.93 -2.11
CA GLY A 433 -26.51 -58.86 -2.48
C GLY A 433 -25.62 -58.62 -1.26
N ASN A 434 -24.50 -59.35 -1.17
CA ASN A 434 -23.56 -59.26 -0.04
C ASN A 434 -22.67 -58.00 -0.10
N SER A 435 -23.30 -56.83 -0.01
CA SER A 435 -22.60 -55.56 0.19
C SER A 435 -23.44 -54.62 1.04
N THR A 436 -23.05 -54.44 2.30
CA THR A 436 -23.52 -53.35 3.16
C THR A 436 -22.73 -52.08 2.85
N THR A 437 -23.01 -51.46 1.70
CA THR A 437 -22.59 -50.08 1.44
C THR A 437 -23.37 -49.17 2.37
N ASN A 438 -22.71 -48.61 3.39
CA ASN A 438 -23.22 -47.38 3.99
C ASN A 438 -23.29 -46.32 2.87
N PRO A 439 -24.40 -45.61 2.69
CA PRO A 439 -24.46 -44.55 1.70
C PRO A 439 -23.46 -43.45 2.05
N ASP A 440 -22.86 -42.82 1.04
CA ASP A 440 -21.94 -41.70 1.25
C ASP A 440 -22.66 -40.47 1.85
N PRO A 441 -21.94 -39.59 2.58
CA PRO A 441 -22.52 -38.41 3.21
C PRO A 441 -23.00 -37.39 2.17
N MET A 442 -24.29 -37.44 1.84
CA MET A 442 -24.91 -36.54 0.87
C MET A 442 -24.81 -35.09 1.34
N THR A 443 -24.30 -34.21 0.47
CA THR A 443 -24.31 -32.76 0.70
C THR A 443 -25.46 -32.14 -0.08
N ARG A 444 -26.18 -31.22 0.55
CA ARG A 444 -27.30 -30.51 -0.06
C ARG A 444 -27.28 -29.03 0.28
N LEU A 445 -27.90 -28.23 -0.58
CA LEU A 445 -28.18 -26.82 -0.30
C LEU A 445 -29.48 -26.73 0.51
N ARG A 446 -29.43 -25.97 1.60
CA ARG A 446 -30.60 -25.59 2.41
C ARG A 446 -30.84 -24.09 2.24
N LYS A 447 -31.97 -23.70 1.66
CA LYS A 447 -32.40 -22.30 1.69
C LYS A 447 -32.61 -21.86 3.14
N LEU A 448 -32.16 -20.66 3.48
CA LEU A 448 -32.46 -19.96 4.71
C LEU A 448 -33.37 -18.77 4.40
N GLU A 449 -33.97 -18.19 5.43
CA GLU A 449 -34.82 -16.99 5.32
C GLU A 449 -34.15 -15.89 4.48
N SER A 450 -34.91 -15.35 3.53
CA SER A 450 -34.43 -14.36 2.55
C SER A 450 -34.64 -12.95 3.09
N VAL A 451 -33.68 -12.06 2.87
CA VAL A 451 -33.71 -10.69 3.42
C VAL A 451 -34.01 -9.69 2.30
N VAL A 452 -35.11 -8.96 2.42
CA VAL A 452 -35.47 -7.87 1.49
C VAL A 452 -34.91 -6.54 2.02
N ILE A 453 -34.33 -5.73 1.14
CA ILE A 453 -33.83 -4.38 1.44
C ILE A 453 -34.41 -3.40 0.39
N PRO A 454 -35.00 -2.25 0.77
CA PRO A 454 -35.53 -1.24 -0.15
C PRO A 454 -34.41 -0.34 -0.72
N LYS A 455 -33.34 -0.98 -1.24
CA LYS A 455 -32.19 -0.36 -1.91
C LYS A 455 -31.59 -1.35 -2.91
N ILE A 456 -30.92 -0.85 -3.94
CA ILE A 456 -30.20 -1.67 -4.93
C ILE A 456 -28.76 -1.90 -4.49
N VAL A 457 -28.39 -3.16 -4.27
CA VAL A 457 -27.01 -3.57 -3.97
C VAL A 457 -26.15 -3.51 -5.22
N VAL A 458 -25.05 -2.74 -5.19
CA VAL A 458 -24.06 -2.63 -6.28
C VAL A 458 -22.74 -3.35 -5.98
N ASN A 459 -22.49 -3.72 -4.71
CA ASN A 459 -21.36 -4.54 -4.28
C ASN A 459 -21.68 -5.26 -2.96
N VAL A 460 -21.21 -6.50 -2.81
CA VAL A 460 -21.18 -7.23 -1.53
C VAL A 460 -19.73 -7.52 -1.17
N GLN A 461 -19.31 -7.23 0.06
CA GLN A 461 -17.98 -7.55 0.56
C GLN A 461 -18.02 -8.24 1.94
N VAL A 462 -17.13 -9.21 2.13
CA VAL A 462 -17.01 -10.00 3.36
C VAL A 462 -15.86 -9.48 4.22
N MET A 463 -16.14 -9.20 5.50
CA MET A 463 -15.27 -8.40 6.38
C MET A 463 -15.10 -9.02 7.77
N TYR A 464 -14.12 -8.49 8.52
CA TYR A 464 -13.79 -8.84 9.92
C TYR A 464 -13.72 -10.35 10.20
N LEU A 465 -12.82 -11.04 9.48
CA LEU A 465 -12.63 -12.51 9.53
C LEU A 465 -13.87 -13.31 9.09
N ASN A 466 -14.55 -12.79 8.07
CA ASN A 466 -15.76 -13.36 7.49
C ASN A 466 -16.89 -13.49 8.52
N LYS A 467 -17.02 -12.49 9.41
CA LYS A 467 -18.09 -12.40 10.41
C LYS A 467 -19.14 -11.35 10.06
N VAL A 468 -18.77 -10.35 9.27
CA VAL A 468 -19.66 -9.28 8.80
C VAL A 468 -19.76 -9.36 7.29
N VAL A 469 -20.97 -9.21 6.76
CA VAL A 469 -21.26 -9.00 5.35
C VAL A 469 -21.65 -7.53 5.17
N CYS A 470 -21.03 -6.87 4.21
CA CYS A 470 -21.22 -5.46 3.90
C CYS A 470 -21.89 -5.33 2.53
N PHE A 471 -22.90 -4.48 2.47
CA PHE A 471 -23.65 -4.16 1.27
C PHE A 471 -23.44 -2.69 0.94
N ALA A 472 -22.90 -2.39 -0.23
CA ALA A 472 -22.88 -1.04 -0.77
C ALA A 472 -24.03 -0.88 -1.76
N PHE A 473 -24.75 0.25 -1.67
CA PHE A 473 -25.96 0.49 -2.45
C PHE A 473 -25.77 1.58 -3.51
N SER A 474 -26.66 1.61 -4.51
CA SER A 474 -26.59 2.54 -5.64
C SER A 474 -26.73 4.02 -5.26
N ASP A 475 -27.24 4.33 -4.06
CA ASP A 475 -27.32 5.68 -3.50
C ASP A 475 -26.01 6.15 -2.82
N GLY A 476 -25.00 5.28 -2.73
CA GLY A 476 -23.73 5.53 -2.04
C GLY A 476 -23.71 5.12 -0.56
N THR A 477 -24.86 4.74 0.00
CA THR A 477 -24.92 4.26 1.40
C THR A 477 -24.35 2.85 1.54
N ILE A 478 -23.96 2.50 2.76
CA ILE A 478 -23.36 1.20 3.10
C ILE A 478 -24.01 0.66 4.37
N GLN A 479 -24.40 -0.61 4.36
CA GLN A 479 -24.95 -1.32 5.50
C GLN A 479 -24.11 -2.55 5.86
N TYR A 480 -23.87 -2.75 7.15
CA TYR A 480 -23.13 -3.87 7.71
C TYR A 480 -24.10 -4.82 8.40
N ARG A 481 -24.00 -6.13 8.14
CA ARG A 481 -24.82 -7.17 8.77
C ARG A 481 -23.97 -8.31 9.30
N ASP A 482 -24.36 -8.90 10.44
CA ASP A 482 -23.74 -10.12 10.95
C ASP A 482 -23.98 -11.30 9.98
N ARG A 483 -22.94 -12.08 9.66
CA ARG A 483 -22.99 -13.17 8.67
C ARG A 483 -24.06 -14.23 8.98
N VAL A 484 -24.36 -14.47 10.24
CA VAL A 484 -25.21 -15.60 10.67
C VAL A 484 -26.66 -15.18 10.78
N THR A 485 -26.92 -14.10 11.52
CA THR A 485 -28.26 -13.57 11.79
C THR A 485 -28.79 -12.69 10.65
N MET A 486 -27.91 -12.04 9.89
CA MET A 486 -28.23 -10.92 8.98
C MET A 486 -28.89 -9.71 9.66
N MET A 487 -28.80 -9.60 10.98
CA MET A 487 -29.11 -8.35 11.67
C MET A 487 -28.06 -7.28 11.37
N GLU A 488 -28.48 -6.03 11.30
CA GLU A 488 -27.58 -4.88 11.10
C GLU A 488 -26.66 -4.68 12.32
N VAL A 489 -25.43 -4.21 12.06
CA VAL A 489 -24.40 -3.96 13.08
C VAL A 489 -23.78 -2.58 12.92
N TYR A 490 -23.24 -2.05 14.01
CA TYR A 490 -22.70 -0.68 14.16
C TYR A 490 -23.74 0.46 14.18
N ASN A 491 -25.00 0.14 14.49
CA ASN A 491 -26.07 1.15 14.69
C ASN A 491 -25.85 2.03 15.93
N GLU A 492 -25.13 1.53 16.93
CA GLU A 492 -24.81 2.25 18.18
C GLU A 492 -23.31 2.14 18.52
N PRO A 493 -22.67 3.19 19.05
CA PRO A 493 -21.26 3.16 19.45
C PRO A 493 -21.06 2.38 20.78
N ASN A 494 -20.20 1.37 20.75
CA ASN A 494 -19.82 0.54 21.89
C ASN A 494 -18.35 0.77 22.29
N VAL A 495 -18.11 1.78 23.12
CA VAL A 495 -16.77 2.09 23.65
C VAL A 495 -16.20 1.01 24.58
N HIS A 496 -16.97 0.01 25.01
CA HIS A 496 -16.49 -1.03 25.93
C HIS A 496 -15.87 -2.25 25.24
N ASN A 497 -16.18 -2.49 23.95
CA ASN A 497 -15.72 -3.68 23.22
C ASN A 497 -15.46 -3.33 21.74
N VAL A 498 -14.28 -2.76 21.47
CA VAL A 498 -13.94 -2.12 20.21
C VAL A 498 -13.14 -3.08 19.32
N LEU A 499 -13.64 -3.41 18.13
CA LEU A 499 -12.92 -4.22 17.13
C LEU A 499 -12.48 -3.41 15.90
N SER A 500 -13.21 -2.34 15.61
CA SER A 500 -13.16 -1.52 14.41
C SER A 500 -13.44 -0.05 14.72
N PRO A 501 -13.18 0.88 13.79
CA PRO A 501 -13.61 2.28 13.92
C PRO A 501 -15.13 2.45 14.03
N HIS A 502 -15.93 1.61 13.36
CA HIS A 502 -17.38 1.70 13.42
C HIS A 502 -17.92 1.55 14.85
N ASP A 503 -17.29 0.69 15.67
CA ASP A 503 -17.66 0.47 17.08
C ASP A 503 -17.56 1.74 17.95
N VAL A 504 -16.88 2.81 17.51
CA VAL A 504 -16.70 4.04 18.32
C VAL A 504 -17.29 5.31 17.68
N GLY A 505 -18.11 5.18 16.62
CA GLY A 505 -18.76 6.32 15.96
C GLY A 505 -18.01 6.86 14.74
N PHE A 506 -17.22 6.04 14.05
CA PHE A 506 -16.75 6.36 12.69
C PHE A 506 -17.74 5.85 11.64
N GLN A 507 -18.30 6.79 10.86
CA GLN A 507 -19.35 6.55 9.87
C GLN A 507 -18.98 7.19 8.51
N TYR A 508 -19.61 6.73 7.44
CA TYR A 508 -19.58 7.43 6.15
C TYR A 508 -20.65 8.55 6.14
N SER A 509 -20.46 9.56 5.30
CA SER A 509 -21.24 10.81 5.31
C SER A 509 -21.47 11.42 3.92
N ASN A 510 -21.36 10.60 2.86
CA ASN A 510 -21.45 11.01 1.46
C ASN A 510 -22.45 10.12 0.71
N ASP A 511 -23.73 10.45 0.78
CA ASP A 511 -24.80 9.76 0.06
C ASP A 511 -24.81 10.24 -1.40
N THR A 512 -23.86 9.72 -2.18
CA THR A 512 -23.65 10.12 -3.59
C THR A 512 -23.82 8.92 -4.50
N PRO A 513 -24.76 8.94 -5.47
CA PRO A 513 -25.05 7.79 -6.32
C PRO A 513 -23.82 7.17 -7.00
N CYS A 514 -23.80 5.84 -7.02
CA CYS A 514 -22.70 5.07 -7.58
C CYS A 514 -23.18 3.82 -8.34
N LEU A 515 -22.40 3.46 -9.36
CA LEU A 515 -22.61 2.25 -10.16
C LEU A 515 -21.81 1.07 -9.60
N GLN A 516 -20.68 1.36 -8.93
CA GLN A 516 -19.74 0.38 -8.37
C GLN A 516 -18.96 0.96 -7.20
N VAL A 517 -18.52 0.08 -6.30
CA VAL A 517 -17.67 0.39 -5.13
C VAL A 517 -16.52 -0.62 -5.04
N ALA A 518 -15.36 -0.18 -4.54
CA ALA A 518 -14.29 -1.04 -4.04
C ALA A 518 -13.76 -0.50 -2.70
N PHE A 519 -13.77 -1.34 -1.66
CA PHE A 519 -13.26 -0.97 -0.34
C PHE A 519 -11.73 -1.03 -0.28
N SER A 520 -11.16 -0.29 0.66
CA SER A 520 -9.74 -0.33 1.01
C SER A 520 -9.36 -1.64 1.70
N PRO A 521 -8.08 -2.06 1.65
CA PRO A 521 -7.60 -3.27 2.34
C PRO A 521 -7.72 -3.25 3.87
N THR A 522 -7.95 -2.08 4.49
CA THR A 522 -8.16 -1.94 5.94
C THR A 522 -9.64 -1.79 6.31
N ASN A 523 -10.53 -1.69 5.32
CA ASN A 523 -11.94 -1.35 5.44
C ASN A 523 -12.25 0.07 5.95
N CYS A 524 -11.24 0.94 6.18
CA CYS A 524 -11.44 2.29 6.73
C CYS A 524 -11.84 3.36 5.69
N SER A 525 -12.00 2.95 4.43
CA SER A 525 -12.33 3.78 3.28
C SER A 525 -12.87 2.92 2.15
N TYR A 526 -13.56 3.54 1.19
CA TYR A 526 -13.87 2.97 -0.11
C TYR A 526 -13.69 4.00 -1.23
N VAL A 527 -13.55 3.50 -2.47
CA VAL A 527 -13.69 4.31 -3.69
C VAL A 527 -14.95 3.88 -4.42
N GLN A 528 -15.65 4.83 -5.04
CA GLN A 528 -16.82 4.58 -5.86
C GLN A 528 -16.62 5.09 -7.29
N LEU A 529 -17.25 4.42 -8.24
CA LEU A 529 -17.46 4.92 -9.60
C LEU A 529 -18.85 5.54 -9.65
N SER A 530 -18.92 6.87 -9.81
CA SER A 530 -20.19 7.60 -9.95
C SER A 530 -20.76 7.51 -11.37
N GLU A 531 -22.03 7.92 -11.57
CA GLU A 531 -22.72 7.78 -12.86
C GLU A 531 -22.02 8.51 -14.01
N ASP A 532 -21.37 9.63 -13.72
CA ASP A 532 -20.54 10.40 -14.66
C ASP A 532 -19.27 9.67 -15.13
N TRP A 533 -18.92 8.54 -14.49
CA TRP A 533 -17.65 7.81 -14.51
C TRP A 533 -16.50 8.46 -13.73
N ASP A 534 -16.78 9.50 -12.92
CA ASP A 534 -15.80 10.02 -11.98
C ASP A 534 -15.58 9.08 -10.79
N VAL A 535 -14.31 8.86 -10.45
CA VAL A 535 -13.88 8.09 -9.27
C VAL A 535 -13.81 9.01 -8.06
N LYS A 536 -14.62 8.71 -7.04
CA LYS A 536 -14.68 9.47 -5.77
C LYS A 536 -14.15 8.60 -4.63
N TRP A 537 -13.38 9.18 -3.71
CA TRP A 537 -12.90 8.52 -2.49
C TRP A 537 -13.71 8.96 -1.29
N ASN A 538 -14.18 7.99 -0.51
CA ASN A 538 -14.91 8.19 0.74
C ASN A 538 -14.13 7.54 1.89
N SER A 539 -13.67 8.38 2.82
CA SER A 539 -13.19 7.94 4.13
C SER A 539 -14.34 7.97 5.13
N MET A 540 -14.28 7.12 6.14
CA MET A 540 -15.09 7.34 7.34
C MET A 540 -14.67 8.67 7.99
N ARG A 541 -15.60 9.29 8.70
CA ARG A 541 -15.40 10.46 9.55
C ARG A 541 -15.91 10.13 10.96
N TYR A 542 -15.30 10.72 11.98
CA TYR A 542 -15.81 10.64 13.34
C TYR A 542 -16.96 11.63 13.49
N THR A 543 -18.19 11.14 13.63
CA THR A 543 -19.41 11.98 13.60
C THR A 543 -19.76 12.58 14.97
N LEU A 544 -19.17 12.07 16.05
CA LEU A 544 -19.46 12.47 17.44
C LEU A 544 -18.54 13.61 17.96
N LEU A 545 -17.93 14.41 17.08
CA LEU A 545 -17.12 15.56 17.48
C LEU A 545 -17.95 16.85 17.44
N ASP A 546 -18.44 17.28 18.61
CA ASP A 546 -19.06 18.59 18.75
C ASP A 546 -18.07 19.71 18.43
N GLY A 547 -18.39 20.57 17.47
CA GLY A 547 -17.48 21.61 16.96
C GLY A 547 -17.03 22.68 17.96
N ASN A 548 -17.61 22.70 19.17
CA ASN A 548 -17.31 23.65 20.24
C ASN A 548 -16.66 23.00 21.49
N THR A 549 -16.53 21.67 21.53
CA THR A 549 -16.11 20.92 22.73
C THR A 549 -15.02 19.91 22.39
N GLY A 550 -13.94 19.91 23.19
CA GLY A 550 -12.85 18.94 23.02
C GLY A 550 -13.32 17.52 23.33
N LEU A 551 -12.86 16.55 22.53
CA LEU A 551 -13.19 15.14 22.66
C LEU A 551 -12.92 14.62 24.09
N GLU A 552 -13.87 13.90 24.70
CA GLU A 552 -13.70 13.40 26.07
C GLU A 552 -12.57 12.37 26.17
N THR A 553 -11.88 12.32 27.32
CA THR A 553 -10.75 11.39 27.55
C THR A 553 -11.12 9.91 27.32
N ALA A 554 -12.37 9.52 27.62
CA ALA A 554 -12.89 8.18 27.37
C ALA A 554 -13.09 7.94 25.85
N GLN A 555 -13.75 8.87 25.16
CA GLN A 555 -13.96 8.84 23.71
C GLN A 555 -12.63 8.82 22.94
N GLN A 556 -11.68 9.68 23.33
CA GLN A 556 -10.33 9.71 22.76
C GLN A 556 -9.62 8.37 22.92
N SER A 557 -9.77 7.74 24.10
CA SER A 557 -9.19 6.43 24.37
C SER A 557 -9.84 5.32 23.52
N ALA A 558 -11.16 5.36 23.32
CA ALA A 558 -11.87 4.46 22.41
C ALA A 558 -11.42 4.64 20.95
N VAL A 559 -11.25 5.89 20.49
CA VAL A 559 -10.72 6.22 19.15
C VAL A 559 -9.28 5.70 18.98
N MET A 560 -8.40 5.91 19.96
CA MET A 560 -7.04 5.36 19.92
C MET A 560 -7.02 3.82 19.91
N ALA A 561 -7.91 3.17 20.65
CA ALA A 561 -8.06 1.71 20.64
C ALA A 561 -8.55 1.18 19.28
N ALA A 562 -9.55 1.82 18.67
CA ALA A 562 -10.06 1.47 17.35
C ALA A 562 -8.99 1.59 16.25
N LEU A 563 -8.27 2.73 16.22
CA LEU A 563 -7.15 2.95 15.30
C LEU A 563 -6.00 1.95 15.55
N THR A 564 -5.74 1.57 16.80
CA THR A 564 -4.75 0.55 17.17
C THR A 564 -5.15 -0.84 16.68
N CYS A 565 -6.41 -1.24 16.83
CA CYS A 565 -6.94 -2.51 16.31
C CYS A 565 -6.87 -2.57 14.77
N ALA A 566 -7.34 -1.53 14.08
CA ALA A 566 -7.30 -1.46 12.62
C ALA A 566 -5.87 -1.53 12.08
N LEU A 567 -4.96 -0.70 12.61
CA LEU A 567 -3.56 -0.67 12.18
C LEU A 567 -2.84 -1.99 12.47
N SER A 568 -3.09 -2.61 13.61
CA SER A 568 -2.45 -3.89 13.97
C SER A 568 -2.96 -5.05 13.12
N SER A 569 -4.23 -5.03 12.69
CA SER A 569 -4.73 -5.96 11.66
C SER A 569 -4.08 -5.72 10.30
N ALA A 570 -3.87 -4.46 9.91
CA ALA A 570 -3.17 -4.10 8.67
C ALA A 570 -1.71 -4.58 8.65
N ILE A 571 -1.01 -4.48 9.79
CA ILE A 571 0.38 -4.93 9.98
C ILE A 571 0.47 -6.47 9.88
N THR A 572 -0.37 -7.23 10.60
CA THR A 572 -0.45 -8.69 10.45
C THR A 572 -0.73 -9.10 9.01
N SER A 573 -1.59 -8.35 8.31
CA SER A 573 -2.00 -8.63 6.93
C SER A 573 -1.01 -8.13 5.87
N THR A 574 0.04 -7.40 6.27
CA THR A 574 1.04 -6.74 5.39
C THR A 574 0.44 -5.82 4.31
N VAL A 575 -0.70 -5.19 4.61
CA VAL A 575 -1.40 -4.27 3.71
C VAL A 575 -0.98 -2.81 3.93
N ASN A 576 -1.39 -1.95 3.00
CA ASN A 576 -1.35 -0.49 3.14
C ASN A 576 -2.23 -0.02 4.32
N PHE A 577 -1.92 1.15 4.90
CA PHE A 577 -2.63 1.76 6.02
C PHE A 577 -2.72 3.31 5.90
N ASP A 578 -2.60 3.84 4.68
CA ASP A 578 -2.61 5.27 4.36
C ASP A 578 -4.00 5.90 4.61
N ASP A 579 -5.05 5.08 4.46
CA ASP A 579 -6.43 5.34 4.88
C ASP A 579 -6.58 5.44 6.41
N ILE A 580 -5.90 4.60 7.19
CA ILE A 580 -5.88 4.71 8.67
C ILE A 580 -5.13 5.98 9.10
N LEU A 581 -4.07 6.38 8.38
CA LEU A 581 -3.41 7.67 8.60
C LEU A 581 -4.34 8.85 8.26
N ALA A 582 -5.14 8.74 7.18
CA ALA A 582 -6.16 9.73 6.86
C ALA A 582 -7.25 9.83 7.94
N LEU A 583 -7.71 8.69 8.47
CA LEU A 583 -8.68 8.60 9.55
C LEU A 583 -8.16 9.19 10.88
N ALA A 584 -6.86 9.04 11.14
CA ALA A 584 -6.20 9.61 12.32
C ALA A 584 -5.91 11.12 12.18
N GLN A 585 -5.79 11.64 10.95
CA GLN A 585 -5.31 13.00 10.67
C GLN A 585 -6.07 14.12 11.42
N PRO A 586 -7.41 14.09 11.61
CA PRO A 586 -8.12 15.14 12.36
C PRO A 586 -7.66 15.27 13.83
N PHE A 587 -7.15 14.20 14.43
CA PHE A 587 -6.71 14.17 15.83
C PHE A 587 -5.25 14.65 16.03
N LYS A 588 -4.56 15.08 14.96
CA LYS A 588 -3.15 15.52 14.98
C LYS A 588 -2.85 16.72 15.89
N ASP A 589 -3.88 17.50 16.23
CA ASP A 589 -3.79 18.67 17.09
C ASP A 589 -4.11 18.38 18.57
N ILE A 590 -4.53 17.15 18.89
CA ILE A 590 -4.68 16.68 20.27
C ILE A 590 -3.28 16.40 20.86
N PRO A 591 -2.88 17.05 21.98
CA PRO A 591 -1.55 16.87 22.57
C PRO A 591 -1.20 15.41 22.85
N GLN A 592 0.00 15.00 22.45
CA GLN A 592 0.54 13.63 22.61
C GLN A 592 -0.25 12.50 21.91
N PHE A 593 -1.33 12.77 21.15
CA PHE A 593 -2.17 11.73 20.54
C PHE A 593 -1.37 10.71 19.72
N ALA A 594 -0.51 11.20 18.81
CA ALA A 594 0.35 10.34 17.99
C ALA A 594 1.36 9.53 18.82
N ALA A 595 1.86 10.09 19.93
CA ALA A 595 2.79 9.38 20.81
C ALA A 595 2.09 8.27 21.61
N SER A 596 0.90 8.55 22.15
CA SER A 596 0.07 7.55 22.85
C SER A 596 -0.41 6.45 21.92
N TRP A 597 -0.84 6.79 20.70
CA TRP A 597 -1.23 5.80 19.69
C TRP A 597 -0.07 4.86 19.32
N VAL A 598 1.14 5.40 19.08
CA VAL A 598 2.33 4.56 18.85
C VAL A 598 2.67 3.71 20.07
N ARG A 599 2.54 4.23 21.30
CA ARG A 599 2.76 3.45 22.53
C ARG A 599 1.79 2.25 22.63
N ASP A 600 0.52 2.44 22.30
CA ASP A 600 -0.49 1.38 22.32
C ASP A 600 -0.25 0.32 21.24
N VAL A 601 0.12 0.72 20.02
CA VAL A 601 0.55 -0.20 18.94
C VAL A 601 1.80 -1.00 19.35
N VAL A 602 2.76 -0.36 20.02
CA VAL A 602 3.97 -1.03 20.56
C VAL A 602 3.64 -2.02 21.66
N ASN A 603 2.74 -1.67 22.57
CA ASN A 603 2.24 -2.56 23.63
C ASN A 603 1.50 -3.78 23.04
N LEU A 604 0.62 -3.56 22.04
CA LEU A 604 -0.18 -4.60 21.41
C LEU A 604 0.65 -5.61 20.61
N ILE A 605 1.57 -5.10 19.79
CA ILE A 605 2.48 -5.92 18.98
C ILE A 605 3.64 -6.47 19.82
N LYS A 606 3.78 -6.03 21.08
CA LYS A 606 4.82 -6.42 22.05
C LYS A 606 6.23 -6.13 21.55
N LEU A 607 6.40 -4.95 20.96
CA LEU A 607 7.66 -4.55 20.34
C LEU A 607 8.69 -4.13 21.39
N ASN A 608 9.88 -4.73 21.33
CA ASN A 608 11.02 -4.30 22.11
C ASN A 608 11.72 -3.12 21.41
N PHE A 609 11.84 -2.00 22.11
CA PHE A 609 12.52 -0.78 21.65
C PHE A 609 13.90 -0.57 22.28
N ASP A 610 14.45 -1.58 22.97
CA ASP A 610 15.84 -1.57 23.43
C ASP A 610 16.82 -1.90 22.30
N PHE A 611 17.63 -0.91 21.90
CA PHE A 611 18.76 -1.07 20.99
C PHE A 611 20.09 -0.66 21.64
N SER A 612 20.17 -0.61 22.98
CA SER A 612 21.38 -0.20 23.69
C SER A 612 22.48 -1.27 23.72
N GLU A 613 22.20 -2.51 23.31
CA GLU A 613 23.22 -3.54 23.02
C GLU A 613 23.72 -3.46 21.56
N GLU A 614 25.04 -3.39 21.36
CA GLU A 614 25.67 -3.18 20.04
C GLU A 614 25.36 -4.31 19.02
N ALA A 615 25.06 -5.51 19.52
CA ALA A 615 24.64 -6.66 18.73
C ALA A 615 23.27 -6.47 18.04
N HIS A 616 22.48 -5.46 18.45
CA HIS A 616 21.17 -5.17 17.86
C HIS A 616 21.22 -4.20 16.68
N HIS A 617 22.39 -3.63 16.34
CA HIS A 617 22.51 -2.67 15.24
C HIS A 617 22.09 -3.23 13.85
N ASP A 618 22.38 -4.51 13.57
CA ASP A 618 21.94 -5.16 12.32
C ASP A 618 20.41 -5.38 12.27
N ALA A 619 19.79 -5.65 13.41
CA ALA A 619 18.34 -5.75 13.54
C ALA A 619 17.67 -4.37 13.44
N LEU A 620 18.24 -3.35 14.09
CA LEU A 620 17.82 -1.95 14.08
C LEU A 620 17.70 -1.40 12.65
N MET A 621 18.73 -1.59 11.81
CA MET A 621 18.69 -1.18 10.40
C MET A 621 17.52 -1.81 9.64
N ARG A 622 17.24 -3.10 9.88
CA ARG A 622 16.27 -3.90 9.12
C ARG A 622 14.86 -3.92 9.71
N ASN A 623 14.63 -3.27 10.85
CA ASN A 623 13.34 -3.31 11.55
C ASN A 623 12.25 -2.48 10.81
N PRO A 624 11.21 -3.11 10.24
CA PRO A 624 10.14 -2.39 9.54
C PRO A 624 9.12 -1.78 10.51
N LEU A 625 9.06 -2.27 11.76
CA LEU A 625 8.11 -1.82 12.77
C LEU A 625 8.61 -0.55 13.49
N LEU A 626 9.93 -0.33 13.55
CA LEU A 626 10.52 0.98 13.82
C LEU A 626 10.17 1.98 12.70
N GLN A 627 10.32 1.61 11.42
CA GLN A 627 9.98 2.46 10.28
C GLN A 627 8.48 2.84 10.28
N LEU A 628 7.60 1.91 10.64
CA LEU A 628 6.16 2.15 10.90
C LEU A 628 5.93 3.21 11.99
N CYS A 629 6.51 3.02 13.19
CA CYS A 629 6.29 3.95 14.31
C CYS A 629 6.76 5.37 13.96
N LEU A 630 7.94 5.47 13.32
CA LEU A 630 8.47 6.72 12.79
C LEU A 630 7.58 7.30 11.67
N SER A 631 6.98 6.48 10.81
CA SER A 631 6.04 6.96 9.77
C SER A 631 4.79 7.60 10.36
N ILE A 632 4.30 7.08 11.50
CA ILE A 632 3.11 7.63 12.17
C ILE A 632 3.46 8.99 12.76
N LEU A 633 4.57 9.09 13.51
CA LEU A 633 5.06 10.36 14.06
C LEU A 633 5.34 11.40 12.96
N ASN A 634 5.99 11.00 11.87
CA ASN A 634 6.28 11.89 10.74
C ASN A 634 4.99 12.36 10.06
N HIS A 635 4.01 11.50 9.83
CA HIS A 635 2.78 11.91 9.15
C HIS A 635 1.86 12.74 10.04
N MET A 636 1.67 12.34 11.30
CA MET A 636 0.82 13.07 12.25
C MET A 636 1.39 14.45 12.59
N GLY A 637 2.71 14.60 12.60
CA GLY A 637 3.35 15.90 12.76
C GLY A 637 3.35 16.78 11.50
N PHE A 638 3.37 16.19 10.30
CA PHE A 638 3.48 16.89 9.01
C PHE A 638 2.33 17.87 8.79
N ARG A 639 2.66 19.16 8.59
CA ARG A 639 1.68 20.25 8.37
C ARG A 639 1.69 20.83 6.95
N GLY A 640 2.51 20.28 6.04
CA GLY A 640 2.73 20.78 4.68
C GLY A 640 4.19 21.20 4.45
N GLU A 641 4.66 21.10 3.21
CA GLU A 641 6.09 21.16 2.82
C GLU A 641 6.78 22.52 3.04
N PHE A 642 5.99 23.58 3.28
CA PHE A 642 6.48 24.93 3.60
C PHE A 642 5.90 25.49 4.90
N ARG A 643 5.56 24.61 5.86
CA ARG A 643 5.17 24.98 7.23
C ARG A 643 6.22 24.46 8.24
N PRO A 644 6.36 25.08 9.42
CA PRO A 644 7.19 24.53 10.49
C PRO A 644 6.82 23.09 10.83
N ARG A 645 7.83 22.22 10.90
CA ARG A 645 7.67 20.82 11.30
C ARG A 645 7.33 20.72 12.79
N ALA A 646 6.51 19.73 13.15
CA ALA A 646 6.32 19.37 14.56
C ALA A 646 7.61 18.79 15.16
N PHE A 647 7.77 18.81 16.49
CA PHE A 647 8.93 18.22 17.17
C PHE A 647 9.08 16.73 16.84
N GLU A 648 7.99 15.98 16.97
CA GLU A 648 7.90 14.54 16.67
C GLU A 648 8.13 14.27 15.18
N GLU A 649 7.74 15.19 14.29
CA GLU A 649 8.05 15.11 12.86
C GLU A 649 9.55 15.29 12.62
N LYS A 650 10.18 16.35 13.14
CA LYS A 650 11.61 16.61 12.92
C LYS A 650 12.48 15.46 13.45
N LEU A 651 12.17 14.95 14.65
CA LEU A 651 12.85 13.80 15.24
C LEU A 651 12.68 12.56 14.35
N SER A 652 11.45 12.22 13.98
CA SER A 652 11.19 10.99 13.21
C SER A 652 11.72 11.08 11.77
N PHE A 653 11.56 12.22 11.09
CA PHE A 653 12.13 12.50 9.77
C PHE A 653 13.65 12.29 9.76
N LEU A 654 14.37 12.90 10.71
CA LEU A 654 15.82 12.75 10.78
C LEU A 654 16.26 11.30 11.01
N ILE A 655 15.56 10.54 11.87
CA ILE A 655 15.84 9.10 12.07
C ILE A 655 15.55 8.30 10.79
N LEU A 656 14.44 8.59 10.09
CA LEU A 656 14.08 7.94 8.82
C LEU A 656 15.09 8.22 7.71
N GLN A 657 15.59 9.46 7.58
CA GLN A 657 16.61 9.81 6.60
C GLN A 657 18.00 9.24 6.96
N THR A 658 18.35 9.22 8.26
CA THR A 658 19.55 8.54 8.77
C THR A 658 19.52 7.04 8.41
N ARG A 659 18.36 6.39 8.60
CA ARG A 659 18.15 5.00 8.19
C ARG A 659 18.28 4.82 6.68
N ASN A 660 17.74 5.72 5.87
CA ASN A 660 17.84 5.67 4.40
C ASN A 660 19.32 5.66 3.95
N PHE A 661 20.12 6.63 4.42
CA PHE A 661 21.58 6.67 4.15
C PHE A 661 22.24 5.31 4.42
N ILE A 662 21.98 4.70 5.58
CA ILE A 662 22.62 3.45 5.98
C ILE A 662 22.17 2.29 5.07
N VAL A 663 20.90 2.27 4.66
CA VAL A 663 20.34 1.28 3.73
C VAL A 663 20.99 1.40 2.35
N LEU A 664 20.99 2.59 1.73
CA LEU A 664 21.60 2.84 0.41
C LEU A 664 23.08 2.44 0.37
N VAL A 665 23.87 2.89 1.33
CA VAL A 665 25.31 2.55 1.42
C VAL A 665 25.50 1.04 1.62
N SER A 666 24.67 0.40 2.46
CA SER A 666 24.80 -1.04 2.72
C SER A 666 24.36 -1.90 1.52
N LEU A 667 23.41 -1.43 0.72
CA LEU A 667 22.98 -2.08 -0.52
C LEU A 667 24.06 -2.00 -1.61
N ALA A 668 24.67 -0.82 -1.80
CA ALA A 668 25.75 -0.63 -2.77
C ALA A 668 26.99 -1.48 -2.42
N LEU A 669 27.28 -1.66 -1.14
CA LEU A 669 28.39 -2.49 -0.66
C LEU A 669 28.14 -4.01 -0.68
N ASN A 670 26.88 -4.46 -0.65
CA ASN A 670 26.52 -5.88 -0.44
C ASN A 670 25.58 -6.43 -1.52
N ALA A 671 25.74 -5.97 -2.77
CA ALA A 671 24.90 -6.40 -3.88
C ALA A 671 25.01 -7.92 -4.17
N PRO A 672 23.92 -8.58 -4.60
CA PRO A 672 23.95 -10.00 -4.97
C PRO A 672 24.92 -10.28 -6.14
N LYS A 673 25.70 -11.36 -6.04
CA LYS A 673 26.63 -11.80 -7.11
C LYS A 673 25.94 -12.08 -8.46
N SER A 674 24.64 -12.35 -8.45
CA SER A 674 23.80 -12.52 -9.66
C SER A 674 23.66 -11.25 -10.50
N LEU A 675 24.06 -10.09 -9.98
CA LEU A 675 24.06 -8.81 -10.69
C LEU A 675 25.18 -8.70 -11.74
N GLY A 676 26.21 -9.54 -11.65
CA GLY A 676 27.37 -9.60 -12.55
C GLY A 676 28.41 -8.48 -12.35
N ILE A 677 27.95 -7.27 -12.02
CA ILE A 677 28.74 -6.05 -11.79
C ILE A 677 28.40 -5.52 -10.39
N SER A 678 29.34 -4.87 -9.70
CA SER A 678 29.06 -4.19 -8.43
C SER A 678 28.36 -2.85 -8.71
N PRO A 679 27.35 -2.41 -7.95
CA PRO A 679 26.81 -1.06 -8.09
C PRO A 679 27.87 0.03 -7.92
N LEU A 680 28.95 -0.25 -7.19
CA LEU A 680 30.07 0.68 -7.01
C LEU A 680 31.01 0.77 -8.24
N ASP A 681 30.87 -0.13 -9.22
CA ASP A 681 31.53 -0.03 -10.53
C ASP A 681 30.77 0.93 -11.48
N GLU A 682 29.68 1.55 -11.03
CA GLU A 682 28.83 2.45 -11.82
C GLU A 682 28.91 3.89 -11.31
N PRO A 683 29.27 4.88 -12.16
CA PRO A 683 29.48 6.25 -11.72
C PRO A 683 28.20 6.90 -11.18
N GLU A 684 27.03 6.54 -11.72
CA GLU A 684 25.73 7.06 -11.27
C GLU A 684 25.45 6.70 -9.81
N VAL A 685 25.75 5.47 -9.39
CA VAL A 685 25.55 5.01 -8.00
C VAL A 685 26.54 5.72 -7.08
N VAL A 686 27.80 5.84 -7.48
CA VAL A 686 28.80 6.61 -6.71
C VAL A 686 28.36 8.08 -6.59
N GLU A 687 27.80 8.68 -7.63
CA GLU A 687 27.24 10.04 -7.62
C GLU A 687 26.01 10.21 -6.70
N VAL A 688 25.16 9.19 -6.54
CA VAL A 688 24.12 9.15 -5.48
C VAL A 688 24.78 9.15 -4.10
N LEU A 689 25.78 8.28 -3.89
CA LEU A 689 26.48 8.17 -2.61
C LEU A 689 27.24 9.46 -2.22
N VAL A 690 27.73 10.26 -3.18
CA VAL A 690 28.31 11.59 -2.90
C VAL A 690 27.32 12.46 -2.13
N GLY A 691 26.09 12.62 -2.62
CA GLY A 691 25.09 13.47 -1.97
C GLY A 691 24.63 12.88 -0.64
N CYS A 692 24.51 11.56 -0.53
CA CYS A 692 24.27 10.87 0.74
C CYS A 692 25.38 11.17 1.77
N VAL A 693 26.66 11.14 1.37
CA VAL A 693 27.81 11.49 2.24
C VAL A 693 27.75 12.96 2.67
N THR A 694 27.46 13.89 1.74
CA THR A 694 27.28 15.30 2.08
C THR A 694 26.16 15.49 3.09
N TRP A 695 24.97 14.92 2.85
CA TRP A 695 23.83 14.99 3.78
C TRP A 695 24.19 14.46 5.18
N ALA A 696 24.91 13.32 5.26
CA ALA A 696 25.32 12.73 6.53
C ALA A 696 26.39 13.56 7.27
N HIS A 697 27.34 14.18 6.57
CA HIS A 697 28.27 15.14 7.18
C HIS A 697 27.57 16.40 7.69
N THR A 698 26.66 16.95 6.90
CA THR A 698 25.86 18.12 7.29
C THR A 698 24.97 17.79 8.51
N LEU A 699 24.39 16.58 8.59
CA LEU A 699 23.61 16.12 9.75
C LEU A 699 24.45 16.09 11.03
N MET A 700 25.66 15.52 10.99
CA MET A 700 26.50 15.45 12.18
C MET A 700 27.05 16.82 12.58
N GLY A 701 27.33 17.70 11.60
CA GLY A 701 27.65 19.10 11.87
C GLY A 701 26.51 19.81 12.60
N TRP A 702 25.28 19.67 12.10
CA TRP A 702 24.07 20.27 12.69
C TRP A 702 23.79 19.75 14.10
N LEU A 703 23.91 18.44 14.30
CA LEU A 703 23.73 17.80 15.61
C LEU A 703 24.72 18.36 16.64
N VAL A 704 25.97 18.60 16.24
CA VAL A 704 27.00 19.17 17.12
C VAL A 704 26.75 20.67 17.38
N ASP A 705 26.22 21.41 16.40
CA ASP A 705 25.88 22.82 16.54
C ASP A 705 24.76 23.04 17.57
N CYS A 706 23.63 22.31 17.43
CA CYS A 706 22.54 22.36 18.42
C CYS A 706 23.01 21.95 19.81
N LEU A 707 23.88 20.93 19.93
CA LEU A 707 24.47 20.56 21.21
C LEU A 707 25.38 21.66 21.78
N PHE A 708 26.08 22.45 20.96
CA PHE A 708 26.81 23.63 21.43
C PHE A 708 25.88 24.78 21.82
N GLU A 709 24.79 25.04 21.08
CA GLU A 709 23.79 26.03 21.49
C GLU A 709 23.16 25.69 22.85
N LEU A 710 22.80 24.41 23.07
CA LEU A 710 22.29 23.95 24.35
C LEU A 710 23.35 24.03 25.47
N ALA A 711 24.64 23.80 25.16
CA ALA A 711 25.72 23.94 26.13
C ALA A 711 25.93 25.38 26.60
N ASP A 712 25.71 26.35 25.71
CA ASP A 712 25.87 27.78 25.97
C ASP A 712 24.54 28.42 26.49
N ASP A 713 23.42 27.66 26.55
CA ASP A 713 22.11 28.08 27.07
C ASP A 713 22.01 27.92 28.61
N THR A 714 21.87 29.04 29.31
CA THR A 714 21.82 29.07 30.79
C THR A 714 20.54 28.45 31.38
N ALA A 715 19.41 28.49 30.66
CA ALA A 715 18.17 27.88 31.11
C ALA A 715 18.28 26.34 31.03
N PHE A 716 18.81 25.82 29.92
CA PHE A 716 19.10 24.39 29.76
C PHE A 716 20.07 23.86 30.82
N ILE A 717 21.20 24.54 31.04
CA ILE A 717 22.20 24.13 32.04
C ILE A 717 21.62 24.17 33.45
N SER A 718 20.69 25.10 33.76
CA SER A 718 20.01 25.11 35.06
C SER A 718 19.06 23.91 35.26
N ILE A 719 18.35 23.47 34.21
CA ILE A 719 17.51 22.25 34.22
C ILE A 719 18.37 21.00 34.51
N LEU A 720 19.51 20.87 33.85
CA LEU A 720 20.46 19.77 34.12
C LEU A 720 21.10 19.86 35.51
N SER A 721 21.23 21.07 36.07
CA SER A 721 21.86 21.30 37.38
C SER A 721 20.91 21.09 38.56
N GLU A 722 19.59 21.20 38.40
CA GLU A 722 18.63 21.14 39.51
C GLU A 722 17.78 19.84 39.55
N GLN A 723 17.88 19.07 40.65
CA GLN A 723 17.04 17.89 41.00
C GLN A 723 15.60 17.96 40.44
N LYS A 724 14.89 19.02 40.85
CA LYS A 724 13.44 19.13 40.69
C LYS A 724 12.98 19.52 39.29
N ARG A 725 13.88 20.09 38.47
CA ARG A 725 13.57 20.66 37.14
C ARG A 725 13.89 19.72 35.98
N PHE A 726 14.59 18.62 36.23
CA PHE A 726 14.88 17.62 35.19
C PHE A 726 13.64 17.07 34.46
N PRO A 727 12.43 16.94 35.07
CA PRO A 727 11.19 16.60 34.36
C PRO A 727 10.71 17.66 33.35
N ASP A 728 11.19 18.90 33.42
CA ASP A 728 10.81 19.99 32.50
C ASP A 728 11.62 19.95 31.19
N LEU A 729 12.66 19.13 31.12
CA LEU A 729 13.65 19.08 30.04
C LEU A 729 13.03 18.81 28.66
N ALA A 730 12.16 17.81 28.55
CA ALA A 730 11.45 17.51 27.30
C ALA A 730 10.52 18.64 26.89
N SER A 731 9.81 19.28 27.83
CA SER A 731 8.93 20.41 27.56
C SER A 731 9.71 21.63 27.04
N PHE A 732 10.87 21.91 27.63
CA PHE A 732 11.80 22.95 27.17
C PHE A 732 12.30 22.68 25.74
N LEU A 733 12.76 21.45 25.46
CA LEU A 733 13.25 21.07 24.13
C LEU A 733 12.14 21.09 23.07
N LYS A 734 10.92 20.67 23.43
CA LYS A 734 9.74 20.79 22.55
C LYS A 734 9.38 22.23 22.24
N ALA A 735 9.45 23.13 23.22
CA ALA A 735 9.22 24.57 23.01
C ALA A 735 10.30 25.22 22.13
N ARG A 736 11.56 24.77 22.21
CA ARG A 736 12.66 25.21 21.31
C ARG A 736 12.61 24.57 19.91
N GLY A 737 11.92 23.43 19.75
CA GLY A 737 11.95 22.63 18.52
C GLY A 737 13.27 21.87 18.30
N ASP A 738 14.03 21.62 19.38
CA ASP A 738 15.37 21.04 19.36
C ASP A 738 15.35 19.54 19.71
N VAL A 739 15.61 18.71 18.70
CA VAL A 739 15.58 17.24 18.81
C VAL A 739 16.98 16.63 19.02
N SER A 740 18.03 17.44 19.14
CA SER A 740 19.43 16.98 19.20
C SER A 740 19.72 16.06 20.38
N LEU A 741 19.17 16.40 21.56
CA LEU A 741 19.33 15.59 22.76
C LEU A 741 18.61 14.24 22.66
N HIS A 742 17.41 14.20 22.07
CA HIS A 742 16.67 12.95 21.85
C HIS A 742 17.37 12.04 20.83
N LEU A 743 17.96 12.61 19.79
CA LEU A 743 18.80 11.88 18.83
C LEU A 743 20.02 11.21 19.50
N LEU A 744 20.63 11.86 20.51
CA LEU A 744 21.74 11.31 21.29
C LEU A 744 21.29 10.29 22.36
N CYS A 745 20.18 10.58 23.06
CA CYS A 745 19.71 9.82 24.22
C CYS A 745 18.98 8.52 23.85
N CYS A 746 18.16 8.50 22.79
CA CYS A 746 17.50 7.26 22.36
C CYS A 746 18.50 6.31 21.67
N SER A 747 18.46 5.04 22.05
CA SER A 747 19.31 3.98 21.49
C SER A 747 19.09 3.75 19.99
N SER A 748 17.84 3.85 19.52
CA SER A 748 17.53 3.65 18.11
C SER A 748 18.18 4.71 17.21
N SER A 749 18.13 6.00 17.59
CA SER A 749 18.81 7.09 16.87
C SER A 749 20.32 7.05 17.08
N ARG A 750 20.80 6.87 18.31
CA ARG A 750 22.24 6.78 18.63
C ARG A 750 22.93 5.63 17.87
N GLY A 751 22.28 4.47 17.80
CA GLY A 751 22.79 3.30 17.07
C GLY A 751 22.85 3.54 15.56
N LEU A 752 21.84 4.19 14.99
CA LEU A 752 21.86 4.60 13.58
C LEU A 752 22.95 5.65 13.31
N ILE A 753 23.10 6.69 14.14
CA ILE A 753 24.17 7.71 13.97
C ILE A 753 25.57 7.07 14.13
N THR A 754 25.74 6.13 15.06
CA THR A 754 26.99 5.36 15.19
C THR A 754 27.28 4.52 13.94
N ALA A 755 26.25 3.92 13.33
CA ALA A 755 26.37 3.24 12.05
C ALA A 755 26.70 4.20 10.89
N VAL A 756 26.19 5.44 10.89
CA VAL A 756 26.58 6.48 9.93
C VAL A 756 28.07 6.78 10.03
N CYS A 757 28.61 7.03 11.23
CA CYS A 757 30.05 7.28 11.43
C CYS A 757 30.91 6.17 10.81
N ARG A 758 30.57 4.91 11.09
CA ARG A 758 31.27 3.72 10.57
C ARG A 758 31.17 3.57 9.06
N ARG A 759 30.02 3.89 8.47
CA ARG A 759 29.81 3.87 7.00
C ARG A 759 30.56 5.01 6.31
N LEU A 760 30.59 6.21 6.88
CA LEU A 760 31.37 7.34 6.36
C LEU A 760 32.88 7.04 6.36
N ALA A 761 33.44 6.55 7.47
CA ALA A 761 34.83 6.14 7.54
C ALA A 761 35.17 5.02 6.51
N HIS A 762 34.24 4.10 6.25
CA HIS A 762 34.42 3.10 5.20
C HIS A 762 34.40 3.71 3.79
N LEU A 763 33.50 4.66 3.50
CA LEU A 763 33.44 5.35 2.21
C LEU A 763 34.66 6.26 1.97
N GLU A 764 35.19 6.91 3.01
CA GLU A 764 36.47 7.64 2.96
C GLU A 764 37.63 6.68 2.66
N GLY A 765 37.76 5.58 3.40
CA GLY A 765 38.79 4.57 3.18
C GLY A 765 38.66 3.82 1.85
N MET A 766 37.47 3.76 1.26
CA MET A 766 37.21 3.16 -0.06
C MET A 766 37.51 4.13 -1.19
N SER A 767 37.03 5.38 -1.13
CA SER A 767 37.30 6.41 -2.15
C SER A 767 38.79 6.73 -2.26
N ASN A 768 39.50 6.87 -1.13
CA ASN A 768 40.95 7.07 -1.13
C ASN A 768 41.72 5.89 -1.75
N ARG A 769 41.26 4.65 -1.58
CA ARG A 769 41.88 3.47 -2.25
C ARG A 769 41.55 3.43 -3.74
N ALA A 770 40.31 3.74 -4.12
CA ALA A 770 39.88 3.81 -5.50
C ALA A 770 40.69 4.86 -6.28
N VAL A 771 40.66 6.14 -5.87
CA VAL A 771 41.34 7.25 -6.56
C VAL A 771 42.83 6.93 -6.82
N ARG A 772 43.54 6.42 -5.81
CA ARG A 772 44.95 5.98 -5.94
C ARG A 772 45.14 4.84 -6.94
N TYR A 773 44.22 3.89 -7.02
CA TYR A 773 44.26 2.78 -8.00
C TYR A 773 44.08 3.29 -9.43
N TRP A 774 43.13 4.20 -9.67
CA TRP A 774 42.93 4.81 -10.99
C TRP A 774 44.17 5.63 -11.39
N GLU A 775 44.71 6.46 -10.50
CA GLU A 775 45.91 7.27 -10.74
C GLU A 775 47.15 6.41 -11.03
N ALA A 776 47.39 5.35 -10.25
CA ALA A 776 48.48 4.40 -10.48
C ALA A 776 48.33 3.59 -11.78
N ASN A 777 47.11 3.41 -12.30
CA ASN A 777 46.89 2.78 -13.60
C ASN A 777 47.04 3.77 -14.77
N ARG A 778 46.67 5.05 -14.60
CA ARG A 778 46.89 6.11 -15.63
C ARG A 778 48.36 6.44 -15.87
N LEU A 779 49.24 6.13 -14.90
CA LEU A 779 50.69 6.35 -14.97
C LEU A 779 51.47 5.17 -15.57
N LYS A 780 50.80 4.11 -16.03
CA LYS A 780 51.45 3.01 -16.77
C LYS A 780 51.56 3.40 -18.24
N PRO A 781 52.77 3.47 -18.83
CA PRO A 781 52.90 3.69 -20.27
C PRO A 781 52.30 2.51 -21.05
N GLU A 782 51.82 2.79 -22.26
CA GLU A 782 51.37 1.75 -23.19
C GLU A 782 52.59 0.93 -23.65
N ASN A 783 52.76 -0.27 -23.08
CA ASN A 783 53.67 -1.25 -23.65
C ASN A 783 53.10 -1.69 -25.00
N ASN A 784 53.73 -1.24 -26.08
CA ASN A 784 53.27 -1.37 -27.46
C ASN A 784 53.52 -2.77 -28.06
N ASP A 785 53.11 -3.81 -27.32
CA ASP A 785 53.06 -5.19 -27.79
C ASP A 785 51.65 -5.47 -28.33
N GLY A 786 51.52 -5.56 -29.66
CA GLY A 786 50.24 -5.55 -30.40
C GLY A 786 49.35 -6.80 -30.28
N SER A 787 49.19 -7.37 -29.08
CA SER A 787 48.42 -8.60 -28.84
C SER A 787 47.57 -8.59 -27.57
N GLY A 788 47.14 -7.41 -27.09
CA GLY A 788 46.23 -7.30 -25.95
C GLY A 788 45.42 -6.00 -25.97
N GLY A 789 44.09 -6.11 -26.09
CA GLY A 789 43.19 -4.94 -26.10
C GLY A 789 43.08 -4.27 -24.73
N GLY A 790 43.97 -3.32 -24.45
CA GLY A 790 43.93 -2.49 -23.24
C GLY A 790 42.63 -1.69 -23.17
N LYS A 791 41.71 -2.07 -22.28
CA LYS A 791 40.47 -1.31 -22.07
C LYS A 791 40.78 0.03 -21.42
N VAL A 792 40.53 1.11 -22.15
CA VAL A 792 40.55 2.48 -21.60
C VAL A 792 39.58 2.53 -20.41
N LEU A 793 40.12 2.89 -19.25
CA LEU A 793 39.40 2.93 -17.98
C LEU A 793 38.42 4.13 -17.96
N PRO A 794 37.12 3.94 -17.66
CA PRO A 794 36.13 5.02 -17.78
C PRO A 794 36.40 6.24 -16.89
N ASP A 795 36.64 7.39 -17.51
CA ASP A 795 36.91 8.66 -16.84
C ASP A 795 35.80 9.08 -15.86
N SER A 796 34.53 8.81 -16.21
CA SER A 796 33.36 9.12 -15.39
C SER A 796 33.43 8.50 -13.99
N LEU A 797 33.89 7.25 -13.87
CA LEU A 797 33.99 6.54 -12.60
C LEU A 797 35.15 7.09 -11.74
N TYR A 798 36.28 7.45 -12.36
CA TYR A 798 37.34 8.18 -11.66
C TYR A 798 36.85 9.52 -11.10
N PHE A 799 36.12 10.31 -11.90
CA PHE A 799 35.57 11.59 -11.45
C PHE A 799 34.50 11.41 -10.35
N ALA A 800 33.64 10.39 -10.43
CA ALA A 800 32.67 10.08 -9.38
C ALA A 800 33.36 9.70 -8.06
N TYR A 801 34.40 8.84 -8.11
CA TYR A 801 35.19 8.51 -6.92
C TYR A 801 35.97 9.69 -6.36
N ARG A 802 36.45 10.62 -7.22
CA ARG A 802 37.12 11.86 -6.79
C ARG A 802 36.14 12.82 -6.10
N LYS A 803 34.90 12.96 -6.61
CA LYS A 803 33.80 13.67 -5.92
C LYS A 803 33.50 13.02 -4.56
N MET A 804 33.46 11.69 -4.49
CA MET A 804 33.19 10.98 -3.22
C MET A 804 34.34 11.14 -2.23
N GLN A 805 35.60 11.15 -2.67
CA GLN A 805 36.75 11.47 -1.83
C GLN A 805 36.67 12.90 -1.27
N GLN A 806 36.33 13.88 -2.12
CA GLN A 806 36.16 15.27 -1.70
C GLN A 806 35.04 15.42 -0.66
N ALA A 807 33.86 14.85 -0.90
CA ALA A 807 32.74 14.88 0.06
C ALA A 807 33.03 14.08 1.34
N ALA A 808 33.79 12.98 1.25
CA ALA A 808 34.19 12.15 2.38
C ALA A 808 35.21 12.84 3.31
N SER A 809 36.06 13.74 2.78
CA SER A 809 37.02 14.50 3.57
C SER A 809 36.59 15.96 3.84
N SER A 810 35.42 16.41 3.37
CA SER A 810 34.88 17.76 3.62
C SER A 810 34.03 17.88 4.90
N SER A 811 34.18 16.97 5.86
CA SER A 811 33.42 17.03 7.12
C SER A 811 33.87 18.21 7.99
N LEU A 812 32.90 18.96 8.54
CA LEU A 812 33.15 20.04 9.49
C LEU A 812 33.70 19.54 10.84
N ILE A 813 33.43 18.27 11.18
CA ILE A 813 33.84 17.62 12.42
C ILE A 813 34.63 16.33 12.14
N ARG A 814 35.44 15.89 13.10
CA ARG A 814 36.16 14.61 13.00
C ARG A 814 35.22 13.45 13.33
N VAL A 815 34.79 12.71 12.31
CA VAL A 815 33.83 11.60 12.42
C VAL A 815 34.28 10.55 13.45
N GLN A 816 35.58 10.25 13.48
CA GLN A 816 36.18 9.27 14.40
C GLN A 816 36.20 9.75 15.85
N GLU A 817 36.22 11.06 16.11
CA GLU A 817 36.12 11.61 17.48
C GLU A 817 34.66 11.67 17.94
N LEU A 818 33.71 11.99 17.04
CA LEU A 818 32.28 11.87 17.35
C LEU A 818 31.90 10.41 17.66
N GLU A 819 32.44 9.43 16.91
CA GLU A 819 32.14 8.01 17.19
C GLU A 819 32.62 7.59 18.60
N LYS A 820 33.80 8.02 19.03
CA LYS A 820 34.27 7.77 20.41
C LYS A 820 33.34 8.35 21.47
N ILE A 821 32.80 9.55 21.21
CA ILE A 821 31.84 10.22 22.12
C ILE A 821 30.51 9.45 22.17
N LEU A 822 30.00 8.98 21.03
CA LEU A 822 28.80 8.14 20.96
C LEU A 822 29.01 6.79 21.66
N GLN A 823 30.17 6.16 21.50
CA GLN A 823 30.56 4.92 22.20
C GLN A 823 30.67 5.13 23.72
N TRP A 824 31.32 6.22 24.16
CA TRP A 824 31.40 6.60 25.58
C TRP A 824 30.00 6.81 26.17
N PHE A 825 29.15 7.59 25.50
CA PHE A 825 27.79 7.87 25.93
C PHE A 825 26.96 6.57 26.03
N ALA A 826 27.07 5.68 25.03
CA ALA A 826 26.41 4.38 25.04
C ALA A 826 26.95 3.42 26.13
N GLN A 827 28.19 3.59 26.60
CA GLN A 827 28.70 2.85 27.75
C GLN A 827 28.09 3.38 29.07
N GLU A 828 28.12 4.69 29.29
CA GLU A 828 27.60 5.30 30.52
C GLU A 828 26.09 5.08 30.66
N VAL A 829 25.33 5.17 29.56
CA VAL A 829 23.88 4.86 29.51
C VAL A 829 23.59 3.42 29.97
N ARG A 830 24.35 2.43 29.48
CA ARG A 830 24.21 1.04 29.92
C ARG A 830 24.50 0.88 31.42
N THR A 831 25.56 1.52 31.91
CA THR A 831 25.91 1.51 33.34
C THR A 831 24.82 2.17 34.20
N ALA A 832 24.19 3.26 33.74
CA ALA A 832 23.10 3.91 34.44
C ALA A 832 21.81 3.07 34.47
N TYR A 833 21.44 2.41 33.38
CA TYR A 833 20.32 1.45 33.39
C TYR A 833 20.59 0.29 34.36
N GLN A 834 21.74 -0.37 34.27
CA GLN A 834 22.15 -1.46 35.16
C GLN A 834 22.13 -1.03 36.64
N THR A 835 22.65 0.16 36.96
CA THR A 835 22.73 0.66 38.34
C THR A 835 21.37 1.08 38.91
N SER A 836 20.50 1.67 38.08
CA SER A 836 19.25 2.29 38.53
C SER A 836 18.02 1.38 38.47
N LEU A 837 17.99 0.39 37.58
CA LEU A 837 16.88 -0.55 37.46
C LEU A 837 17.01 -1.69 38.47
N SER A 838 18.20 -2.31 38.59
CA SER A 838 18.44 -3.38 39.57
C SER A 838 18.25 -2.93 41.03
N ARG A 839 18.54 -1.66 41.35
CA ARG A 839 18.27 -1.08 42.69
C ARG A 839 16.77 -0.94 42.98
N ARG A 840 15.92 -0.82 41.96
CA ARG A 840 14.48 -0.52 42.13
C ARG A 840 13.68 -1.74 42.60
N GLN A 841 14.10 -2.95 42.20
CA GLN A 841 13.42 -4.19 42.55
C GLN A 841 13.75 -4.70 43.98
N SER A 842 14.99 -4.53 44.44
CA SER A 842 15.38 -4.91 45.81
C SER A 842 14.69 -4.03 46.88
N GLY A 843 14.42 -2.76 46.57
CA GLY A 843 13.59 -1.90 47.42
C GLY A 843 12.15 -2.44 47.61
N SER A 844 11.54 -2.99 46.55
CA SER A 844 10.16 -3.52 46.61
C SER A 844 10.01 -4.87 47.33
N GLN A 845 11.09 -5.60 47.62
CA GLN A 845 11.04 -6.82 48.44
C GLN A 845 11.24 -6.57 49.94
N ALA A 846 11.68 -5.37 50.34
CA ALA A 846 12.00 -5.04 51.73
C ALA A 846 10.77 -4.83 52.66
N GLN A 847 9.55 -5.10 52.18
CA GLN A 847 8.31 -4.67 52.86
C GLN A 847 7.23 -5.77 52.99
N GLN A 848 7.64 -7.02 53.27
CA GLN A 848 6.76 -8.05 53.85
C GLN A 848 7.38 -8.67 55.11
N PRO A 849 6.94 -8.30 56.33
CA PRO A 849 7.40 -8.93 57.56
C PRO A 849 6.65 -10.24 57.83
N GLY A 850 7.27 -11.36 57.42
CA GLY A 850 7.09 -12.66 58.06
C GLY A 850 5.83 -13.48 57.71
N GLN A 851 6.03 -14.51 56.89
CA GLN A 851 5.36 -15.80 57.10
C GLN A 851 6.26 -16.95 56.68
N GLN A 852 6.80 -17.67 57.66
CA GLN A 852 7.45 -18.97 57.42
C GLN A 852 6.35 -20.02 57.29
N GLN A 853 6.21 -20.62 56.11
CA GLN A 853 5.48 -21.89 55.94
C GLN A 853 6.44 -22.99 55.51
N GLN A 854 6.27 -24.16 56.11
CA GLN A 854 7.20 -25.28 56.03
C GLN A 854 7.00 -26.04 54.71
N GLN A 855 8.08 -26.26 53.96
CA GLN A 855 8.05 -27.15 52.80
C GLN A 855 8.10 -28.61 53.26
N HIS A 856 6.99 -29.33 53.11
CA HIS A 856 7.00 -30.79 53.13
C HIS A 856 7.46 -31.33 51.76
N PRO A 857 8.51 -32.18 51.70
CA PRO A 857 8.88 -32.85 50.46
C PRO A 857 7.93 -34.01 50.15
N SER A 858 7.63 -34.25 48.88
CA SER A 858 6.89 -35.42 48.40
C SER A 858 7.49 -35.89 47.06
N PRO A 859 8.18 -37.04 47.01
CA PRO A 859 8.86 -37.49 45.80
C PRO A 859 7.98 -38.43 44.96
N GLN A 860 7.65 -38.04 43.73
CA GLN A 860 7.25 -38.99 42.69
C GLN A 860 8.02 -38.72 41.40
N GLN A 861 9.02 -39.58 41.14
CA GLN A 861 9.64 -39.68 39.83
C GLN A 861 8.67 -40.37 38.88
N ASN A 862 8.55 -39.87 37.65
CA ASN A 862 8.13 -40.72 36.54
C ASN A 862 9.07 -40.49 35.36
N LYS A 863 9.88 -41.51 35.05
CA LYS A 863 10.83 -41.48 33.93
C LYS A 863 10.11 -42.08 32.71
N ASN A 864 10.06 -41.36 31.59
CA ASN A 864 10.23 -41.88 30.21
C ASN A 864 9.82 -40.85 29.14
N GLN A 865 10.78 -40.09 28.62
CA GLN A 865 10.82 -39.72 27.19
C GLN A 865 12.23 -39.19 26.81
N PRO A 866 12.78 -39.56 25.63
CA PRO A 866 14.13 -39.18 25.25
C PRO A 866 14.21 -37.86 24.45
N GLN A 867 15.22 -37.05 24.81
CA GLN A 867 16.06 -36.23 23.91
C GLN A 867 15.38 -35.40 22.80
N ASN A 868 15.11 -34.13 23.11
CA ASN A 868 15.28 -33.03 22.13
C ASN A 868 15.87 -31.76 22.80
N ALA A 869 16.77 -31.97 23.76
CA ALA A 869 17.26 -30.96 24.70
C ALA A 869 18.49 -30.19 24.17
N GLN A 870 18.35 -29.43 23.09
CA GLN A 870 19.42 -28.51 22.63
C GLN A 870 18.94 -27.15 22.06
N GLN A 871 17.63 -26.85 22.09
CA GLN A 871 17.10 -25.52 21.72
C GLN A 871 16.23 -24.83 22.79
N GLN A 872 15.97 -25.45 23.94
CA GLN A 872 15.16 -24.86 25.01
C GLN A 872 15.96 -24.24 26.17
N GLN A 873 17.30 -24.39 26.20
CA GLN A 873 18.14 -23.85 27.29
C GLN A 873 18.32 -22.31 27.29
N GLN A 874 17.70 -21.56 26.36
CA GLN A 874 17.67 -20.09 26.40
C GLN A 874 16.42 -19.50 27.10
N GLN A 875 15.49 -20.33 27.61
CA GLN A 875 14.28 -19.87 28.30
C GLN A 875 14.24 -20.17 29.81
N GLN A 876 15.41 -20.28 30.45
CA GLN A 876 15.58 -20.04 31.88
C GLN A 876 16.41 -18.76 32.10
N GLN A 877 15.89 -17.63 31.60
CA GLN A 877 16.37 -16.31 32.01
C GLN A 877 15.78 -15.95 33.37
N ASN A 878 16.59 -15.35 34.25
CA ASN A 878 16.18 -14.96 35.58
C ASN A 878 15.04 -13.91 35.49
N PRO A 879 13.95 -14.00 36.29
CA PRO A 879 12.83 -13.04 36.19
C PRO A 879 13.25 -11.57 36.39
N GLU A 880 14.34 -11.34 37.13
CA GLU A 880 14.96 -10.04 37.36
C GLU A 880 15.49 -9.42 36.04
N ASP A 881 16.17 -10.21 35.20
CA ASP A 881 16.68 -9.77 33.89
C ASP A 881 15.54 -9.33 32.95
N GLN A 882 14.42 -10.06 32.99
CA GLN A 882 13.24 -9.76 32.17
C GLN A 882 12.56 -8.46 32.61
N PHE A 883 12.49 -8.20 33.92
CA PHE A 883 11.97 -6.93 34.45
C PHE A 883 12.86 -5.75 34.04
N VAL A 884 14.18 -5.87 34.23
CA VAL A 884 15.16 -4.82 33.86
C VAL A 884 15.07 -4.51 32.36
N LYS A 885 15.06 -5.54 31.48
CA LYS A 885 14.94 -5.33 30.04
C LYS A 885 13.61 -4.71 29.62
N LYS A 886 12.48 -5.09 30.23
CA LYS A 886 11.18 -4.44 29.96
C LYS A 886 11.17 -2.96 30.38
N ALA A 887 11.76 -2.63 31.54
CA ALA A 887 11.85 -1.26 32.02
C ALA A 887 12.79 -0.38 31.17
N GLN A 888 13.90 -0.94 30.69
CA GLN A 888 14.80 -0.29 29.73
C GLN A 888 14.10 -0.01 28.40
N ALA A 889 13.43 -1.01 27.82
CA ALA A 889 12.67 -0.86 26.57
C ALA A 889 11.58 0.22 26.63
N HIS A 890 10.88 0.34 27.77
CA HIS A 890 9.88 1.39 28.01
C HIS A 890 10.51 2.78 28.05
N CYS A 891 11.66 2.94 28.72
CA CYS A 891 12.41 4.21 28.75
C CYS A 891 12.92 4.62 27.36
N GLU A 892 13.43 3.66 26.59
CA GLU A 892 13.92 3.87 25.22
C GLU A 892 12.79 4.27 24.25
N LEU A 893 11.61 3.66 24.40
CA LEU A 893 10.39 4.06 23.69
C LEU A 893 9.95 5.47 24.05
N ASP A 894 9.83 5.82 25.34
CA ASP A 894 9.38 7.15 25.74
C ASP A 894 10.33 8.25 25.25
N MET A 895 11.65 8.02 25.21
CA MET A 895 12.60 8.92 24.55
C MET A 895 12.37 9.04 23.04
N LEU A 896 12.05 7.94 22.34
CA LEU A 896 11.73 7.98 20.92
C LEU A 896 10.45 8.79 20.63
N LEU A 897 9.50 8.79 21.57
CA LEU A 897 8.25 9.56 21.54
C LEU A 897 8.44 11.03 22.02
N GLY A 898 9.68 11.49 22.17
CA GLY A 898 9.99 12.85 22.62
C GLY A 898 9.77 13.11 24.11
N GLY A 899 9.60 12.06 24.92
CA GLY A 899 9.52 12.15 26.39
C GLY A 899 10.87 12.52 27.03
N ASN A 900 10.89 12.60 28.36
CA ASN A 900 12.14 12.88 29.09
C ASN A 900 13.09 11.67 29.05
N PRO A 901 14.41 11.89 28.96
CA PRO A 901 15.39 10.90 29.35
C PRO A 901 15.14 10.42 30.81
N PRO A 902 15.43 9.16 31.15
CA PRO A 902 15.26 8.66 32.51
C PRO A 902 16.05 9.50 33.55
N PRO A 903 15.57 9.65 34.80
CA PRO A 903 16.26 10.45 35.82
C PRO A 903 17.71 10.03 36.10
N CYS A 904 18.09 8.78 35.81
CA CYS A 904 19.47 8.29 35.92
C CYS A 904 20.41 8.77 34.79
N PHE A 905 19.89 9.32 33.69
CA PHE A 905 20.70 9.94 32.63
C PHE A 905 21.19 11.33 33.03
N ARG A 906 20.54 11.99 34.00
CA ARG A 906 20.86 13.35 34.46
C ARG A 906 22.35 13.57 34.72
N GLU A 907 23.00 12.66 35.45
CA GLU A 907 24.43 12.77 35.79
C GLU A 907 25.32 12.58 34.55
N ILE A 908 24.94 11.69 33.62
CA ILE A 908 25.62 11.50 32.33
C ILE A 908 25.51 12.79 31.50
N LEU A 909 24.33 13.39 31.43
CA LEU A 909 24.08 14.63 30.69
C LEU A 909 24.87 15.79 31.30
N GLN A 910 24.84 15.96 32.62
CA GLN A 910 25.62 16.99 33.29
C GLN A 910 27.12 16.82 33.03
N LYS A 911 27.66 15.60 33.12
CA LYS A 911 29.06 15.24 32.78
C LYS A 911 29.38 15.47 31.29
N PHE A 912 28.45 15.17 30.40
CA PHE A 912 28.59 15.39 28.96
C PHE A 912 28.71 16.88 28.64
N PHE A 913 27.74 17.71 29.06
CA PHE A 913 27.73 19.14 28.77
C PHE A 913 28.81 19.93 29.50
N THR A 914 29.23 19.53 30.70
CA THR A 914 30.26 20.26 31.48
C THR A 914 31.71 19.85 31.17
N ALA A 915 31.96 18.63 30.70
CA ALA A 915 33.32 18.12 30.49
C ALA A 915 33.59 17.54 29.09
N VAL A 916 32.75 16.62 28.61
CA VAL A 916 33.02 15.88 27.36
C VAL A 916 32.81 16.76 26.13
N LEU A 917 31.68 17.46 26.04
CA LEU A 917 31.35 18.33 24.92
C LEU A 917 32.26 19.58 24.85
N PRO A 918 32.63 20.25 25.98
CA PRO A 918 33.66 21.30 25.97
C PRO A 918 35.07 20.80 25.64
N ALA A 919 35.40 19.54 25.90
CA ALA A 919 36.64 18.93 25.41
C ALA A 919 36.58 18.71 23.88
N PHE A 920 35.44 18.25 23.35
CA PHE A 920 35.22 18.06 21.92
C PHE A 920 35.22 19.38 21.13
N LYS A 921 34.65 20.47 21.69
CA LYS A 921 34.65 21.84 21.14
C LYS A 921 36.07 22.36 20.84
N LYS A 922 37.11 21.82 21.49
CA LYS A 922 38.55 22.13 21.27
C LYS A 922 39.20 21.38 20.09
N HIS A 923 38.55 20.36 19.51
CA HIS A 923 39.08 19.56 18.41
C HIS A 923 38.57 19.98 17.01
N MET A 924 37.78 21.06 16.96
CA MET A 924 37.18 21.63 15.76
C MET A 924 37.20 23.17 15.83
N ASP A 925 36.66 23.81 14.80
CA ASP A 925 36.50 25.26 14.69
C ASP A 925 35.01 25.60 14.85
N PRO A 926 34.56 26.08 16.02
CA PRO A 926 33.13 26.33 16.27
C PRO A 926 32.52 27.33 15.29
N SER A 927 33.30 28.29 14.78
CA SER A 927 32.85 29.29 13.81
C SER A 927 32.43 28.64 12.48
N LYS A 928 33.13 27.57 12.06
CA LYS A 928 32.79 26.83 10.83
C LYS A 928 31.60 25.89 10.99
N VAL A 929 31.24 25.54 12.23
CA VAL A 929 30.02 24.78 12.53
C VAL A 929 28.84 25.77 12.52
N TYR A 930 28.91 26.82 13.33
CA TYR A 930 27.85 27.83 13.47
C TYR A 930 27.48 28.58 12.17
N PHE A 931 28.45 28.81 11.27
CA PHE A 931 28.21 29.42 9.96
C PHE A 931 28.11 28.41 8.80
N ALA A 932 27.83 27.14 9.09
CA ALA A 932 27.58 26.14 8.06
C ALA A 932 26.21 26.32 7.38
N ASN A 933 26.07 25.79 6.16
CA ASN A 933 24.78 25.69 5.49
C ASN A 933 24.14 24.32 5.80
N TYR A 934 22.95 24.33 6.41
CA TYR A 934 22.18 23.15 6.77
C TYR A 934 20.93 22.93 5.86
N GLU A 935 20.70 23.74 4.82
CA GLU A 935 19.54 23.70 3.91
C GLU A 935 19.26 22.27 3.35
N VAL A 936 20.31 21.50 3.04
CA VAL A 936 20.22 20.12 2.50
C VAL A 936 19.54 19.13 3.46
N LEU A 937 19.46 19.45 4.75
CA LEU A 937 18.79 18.61 5.75
C LEU A 937 17.26 18.74 5.73
N ASP A 938 16.71 19.82 5.16
CA ASP A 938 15.27 20.08 5.08
C ASP A 938 14.56 20.16 6.47
N ILE A 939 15.21 20.80 7.44
CA ILE A 939 14.74 20.93 8.86
C ILE A 939 14.73 22.37 9.40
N GLU A 940 14.99 23.37 8.55
CA GLU A 940 15.05 24.78 8.93
C GLU A 940 13.66 25.43 8.88
N ASP A 941 12.97 25.45 10.02
CA ASP A 941 11.57 25.90 10.14
C ASP A 941 11.39 27.44 10.21
N ASN A 942 12.45 28.22 10.01
CA ASN A 942 12.38 29.68 10.11
C ASN A 942 11.42 30.23 9.03
N PRO A 943 10.38 31.02 9.38
CA PRO A 943 9.40 31.51 8.42
C PRO A 943 9.99 32.25 7.22
N ARG A 944 11.14 32.92 7.37
CA ARG A 944 11.85 33.59 6.26
C ARG A 944 12.50 32.59 5.30
N ILE A 945 13.05 31.50 5.83
CA ILE A 945 13.69 30.43 5.04
C ILE A 945 12.62 29.59 4.34
N LEU A 946 11.54 29.23 5.03
CA LEU A 946 10.38 28.54 4.44
C LEU A 946 9.74 29.38 3.31
N ALA A 947 9.53 30.68 3.52
CA ALA A 947 9.03 31.59 2.48
C ALA A 947 10.00 31.70 1.28
N SER A 948 11.31 31.80 1.54
CA SER A 948 12.35 31.82 0.50
C SER A 948 12.35 30.53 -0.32
N ARG A 949 12.29 29.36 0.32
CA ARG A 949 12.21 28.06 -0.37
C ARG A 949 10.92 27.90 -1.17
N LYS A 950 9.77 28.32 -0.62
CA LYS A 950 8.48 28.34 -1.32
C LYS A 950 8.51 29.22 -2.58
N ALA A 951 9.13 30.40 -2.49
CA ALA A 951 9.32 31.30 -3.63
C ALA A 951 10.29 30.73 -4.68
N LYS A 952 11.40 30.11 -4.24
CA LYS A 952 12.38 29.45 -5.11
C LYS A 952 11.84 28.19 -5.84
N ARG A 953 10.77 27.55 -5.34
CA ARG A 953 10.23 26.25 -5.82
C ARG A 953 11.31 25.15 -5.92
N ARG A 954 12.22 25.11 -4.94
CA ARG A 954 13.34 24.16 -4.85
C ARG A 954 13.16 23.14 -3.73
N TYR A 955 13.58 21.92 -4.03
CA TYR A 955 13.38 20.72 -3.20
C TYR A 955 14.67 19.91 -3.11
N ILE A 956 14.83 19.13 -2.04
CA ILE A 956 15.91 18.14 -1.94
C ILE A 956 15.38 16.80 -2.43
N ASP A 957 15.98 16.25 -3.48
CA ASP A 957 15.72 14.89 -3.95
C ASP A 957 16.17 13.89 -2.87
N VAL A 958 15.27 13.05 -2.36
CA VAL A 958 15.61 12.17 -1.21
C VAL A 958 16.54 11.00 -1.54
N PHE A 959 16.78 10.72 -2.82
CA PHE A 959 17.67 9.65 -3.30
C PHE A 959 19.09 10.20 -3.48
N THR A 960 19.25 11.18 -4.36
CA THR A 960 20.54 11.80 -4.71
C THR A 960 21.02 12.85 -3.71
N ARG A 961 20.13 13.37 -2.85
CA ARG A 961 20.37 14.51 -1.93
C ARG A 961 20.83 15.79 -2.62
N ARG A 962 20.41 15.98 -3.87
CA ARG A 962 20.68 17.20 -4.67
C ARG A 962 19.46 18.11 -4.67
N GLU A 963 19.71 19.40 -4.86
CA GLU A 963 18.64 20.37 -5.04
C GLU A 963 18.05 20.26 -6.46
N ILE A 964 16.74 20.07 -6.54
CA ILE A 964 15.96 20.01 -7.78
C ILE A 964 14.92 21.14 -7.80
N SER A 965 14.54 21.59 -9.00
CA SER A 965 13.59 22.69 -9.19
C SER A 965 12.47 22.28 -10.15
N PHE A 966 11.24 22.69 -9.85
CA PHE A 966 10.16 22.60 -10.83
C PHE A 966 10.51 23.54 -12.00
N PRO A 967 10.48 23.07 -13.27
CA PRO A 967 10.55 23.98 -14.40
C PRO A 967 9.36 24.94 -14.36
N ASP A 968 9.62 26.21 -14.66
CA ASP A 968 8.56 27.22 -14.71
C ASP A 968 7.47 26.81 -15.70
N SER A 969 6.22 26.97 -15.29
CA SER A 969 5.06 26.80 -16.16
C SER A 969 5.19 27.75 -17.34
N PHE A 970 5.27 27.22 -18.56
CA PHE A 970 5.63 27.90 -19.80
C PHE A 970 5.31 29.41 -19.82
N SER A 971 6.35 30.22 -19.63
CA SER A 971 6.33 31.64 -20.04
C SER A 971 6.10 31.68 -21.55
N SER A 972 4.91 32.14 -21.95
CA SER A 972 4.44 32.19 -23.34
C SER A 972 5.24 33.22 -24.15
N THR A 973 6.42 32.78 -24.61
CA THR A 973 7.39 33.63 -25.30
C THR A 973 6.88 33.95 -26.70
N VAL A 974 6.23 35.11 -26.80
CA VAL A 974 5.74 35.84 -27.98
C VAL A 974 6.13 35.21 -29.33
N LEU A 975 5.16 34.55 -29.98
CA LEU A 975 5.25 34.25 -31.42
C LEU A 975 5.15 35.57 -32.19
N GLY A 976 6.28 36.00 -32.75
CA GLY A 976 6.37 37.20 -33.58
C GLY A 976 5.54 37.07 -34.87
N SER A 977 4.30 37.57 -34.84
CA SER A 977 3.41 37.58 -36.00
C SER A 977 3.91 38.55 -37.08
N ARG A 978 4.45 37.99 -38.15
CA ARG A 978 5.04 38.72 -39.28
C ARG A 978 3.96 39.22 -40.25
N ALA A 979 3.22 40.26 -39.84
CA ALA A 979 2.34 41.03 -40.73
C ALA A 979 3.10 42.28 -41.24
N GLY A 980 3.06 42.53 -42.56
CA GLY A 980 3.80 43.64 -43.18
C GLY A 980 2.96 44.89 -43.42
N ALA A 981 3.55 46.07 -43.28
CA ALA A 981 2.95 47.34 -43.65
C ALA A 981 4.01 48.39 -44.07
N GLY A 982 3.68 49.22 -45.06
CA GLY A 982 4.14 50.61 -45.25
C GLY A 982 5.63 50.91 -45.37
N ALA A 983 6.06 51.40 -46.54
CA ALA A 983 7.38 52.00 -46.74
C ALA A 983 7.36 53.55 -46.62
N ALA A 984 8.00 54.09 -45.59
CA ALA A 984 8.52 55.46 -45.44
C ALA A 984 9.36 55.51 -44.13
N GLY A 985 10.39 56.35 -43.94
CA GLY A 985 11.02 57.35 -44.82
C GLY A 985 11.49 58.56 -44.00
N VAL A 986 12.81 58.83 -43.94
CA VAL A 986 13.47 59.90 -43.12
C VAL A 986 13.40 59.64 -41.59
N GLY A 987 14.38 59.99 -40.73
CA GLY A 987 15.77 60.43 -40.93
C GLY A 987 16.44 60.99 -39.62
N THR A 988 17.78 61.05 -39.62
CA THR A 988 18.70 61.90 -38.78
C THR A 988 18.74 61.83 -37.23
N ALA A 989 19.97 61.66 -36.69
CA ALA A 989 20.55 62.15 -35.40
C ALA A 989 20.01 61.62 -34.04
N GLY A 990 20.78 61.61 -32.94
CA GLY A 990 22.25 61.80 -32.75
C GLY A 990 22.68 62.22 -31.32
N THR A 991 23.92 61.90 -30.91
CA THR A 991 24.68 62.34 -29.66
C THR A 991 24.10 61.93 -28.28
N GLY A 992 24.84 61.78 -27.16
CA GLY A 992 26.30 61.83 -26.81
C GLY A 992 26.54 61.07 -25.47
N GLU A 993 27.73 60.49 -25.16
CA GLU A 993 28.91 61.07 -24.43
C GLU A 993 28.72 61.36 -22.92
N ASP A 994 29.68 61.15 -21.99
CA ASP A 994 30.83 60.21 -21.78
C ASP A 994 30.82 59.92 -20.22
N VAL A 995 31.83 59.67 -19.34
CA VAL A 995 33.30 59.63 -19.34
C VAL A 995 33.83 58.63 -18.29
N LYS A 996 35.09 58.20 -18.46
CA LYS A 996 35.75 57.08 -17.77
C LYS A 996 36.31 57.37 -16.36
N ARG A 997 36.51 56.30 -15.58
CA ARG A 997 37.76 55.84 -14.90
C ARG A 997 37.49 54.47 -14.23
N GLY A 998 38.35 53.44 -14.18
CA GLY A 998 39.71 53.21 -14.70
C GLY A 998 40.69 52.81 -13.57
N GLY A 999 41.36 51.64 -13.53
CA GLY A 999 41.34 50.47 -14.43
C GLY A 999 42.42 49.42 -14.04
N THR A 1000 42.78 48.50 -14.97
CA THR A 1000 43.94 47.55 -14.96
C THR A 1000 43.97 46.41 -13.92
N ALA A 1001 44.43 45.17 -14.18
CA ALA A 1001 44.91 44.48 -15.40
C ALA A 1001 44.58 42.95 -15.32
N ALA A 1002 44.10 42.30 -16.40
CA ALA A 1002 44.82 41.36 -17.32
C ALA A 1002 45.10 39.94 -16.77
N ALA A 1003 45.12 38.84 -17.53
CA ALA A 1003 44.62 38.46 -18.88
C ALA A 1003 44.70 36.90 -18.99
N GLY A 1004 44.05 36.19 -19.94
CA GLY A 1004 43.12 36.61 -20.98
C GLY A 1004 42.64 35.43 -21.86
N GLU A 1005 41.75 35.75 -22.79
CA GLU A 1005 41.43 35.06 -24.06
C GLU A 1005 40.96 33.57 -24.09
N GLY A 1006 39.79 33.38 -24.71
CA GLY A 1006 39.29 32.11 -25.22
C GLY A 1006 38.18 32.38 -26.24
N GLN A 1007 38.40 32.00 -27.51
CA GLN A 1007 37.44 32.20 -28.59
C GLN A 1007 37.05 30.85 -29.20
N THR A 1008 35.75 30.65 -29.49
CA THR A 1008 35.20 29.42 -30.07
C THR A 1008 35.39 29.38 -31.59
N PRO A 1009 35.26 28.20 -32.22
CA PRO A 1009 34.00 27.98 -32.95
C PRO A 1009 33.42 26.55 -32.89
N ASN A 1010 32.21 26.42 -33.45
CA ASN A 1010 31.39 25.20 -33.50
C ASN A 1010 32.01 24.01 -34.26
N ALA A 1011 31.58 22.80 -33.87
CA ALA A 1011 31.33 21.70 -34.81
C ALA A 1011 30.13 20.87 -34.34
N GLN A 1012 29.32 20.35 -35.26
CA GLN A 1012 28.12 19.55 -34.96
C GLN A 1012 28.35 18.06 -35.21
N ASN A 1013 27.59 17.25 -34.49
CA ASN A 1013 27.13 15.88 -34.80
C ASN A 1013 27.97 15.02 -35.76
N ASN A 1014 28.38 13.85 -35.28
CA ASN A 1014 27.90 12.64 -35.94
C ASN A 1014 27.65 11.50 -34.96
N ILE A 1015 26.62 10.70 -35.22
CA ILE A 1015 26.25 9.53 -34.41
C ILE A 1015 26.77 8.29 -35.15
N ASN A 1016 27.39 7.36 -34.43
CA ASN A 1016 27.53 6.00 -34.96
C ASN A 1016 27.49 4.95 -33.85
N THR A 1017 26.55 4.01 -33.96
CA THR A 1017 26.33 2.92 -33.01
C THR A 1017 27.33 1.78 -33.23
N VAL A 1018 28.00 1.34 -32.16
CA VAL A 1018 28.73 0.07 -32.12
C VAL A 1018 28.28 -0.71 -30.88
N VAL A 1019 27.71 -1.89 -31.10
CA VAL A 1019 27.36 -2.82 -30.01
C VAL A 1019 28.61 -3.61 -29.62
N GLY A 1020 29.04 -3.48 -28.36
CA GLY A 1020 30.23 -4.16 -27.82
C GLY A 1020 29.91 -4.93 -26.54
N THR A 1021 30.27 -6.22 -26.48
CA THR A 1021 29.96 -7.11 -25.36
C THR A 1021 30.79 -6.78 -24.11
N GLY A 1022 30.09 -6.38 -23.04
CA GLY A 1022 30.69 -5.87 -21.80
C GLY A 1022 31.28 -6.94 -20.87
N GLY A 1023 32.47 -7.47 -21.17
CA GLY A 1023 33.26 -8.22 -20.20
C GLY A 1023 33.81 -7.32 -19.09
N GLY A 1024 33.23 -7.37 -17.88
CA GLY A 1024 33.64 -6.57 -16.72
C GLY A 1024 34.90 -7.10 -16.02
N ILE A 1025 35.62 -6.22 -15.31
CA ILE A 1025 36.81 -6.56 -14.52
C ILE A 1025 36.46 -6.38 -13.03
N SER A 1026 36.23 -7.49 -12.31
CA SER A 1026 35.92 -7.43 -10.88
C SER A 1026 37.17 -7.08 -10.06
N ILE A 1027 37.19 -5.93 -9.38
CA ILE A 1027 38.26 -5.58 -8.45
C ILE A 1027 38.10 -6.42 -7.16
N LYS A 1028 38.80 -7.56 -7.10
CA LYS A 1028 38.75 -8.49 -5.96
C LYS A 1028 39.51 -7.92 -4.75
N LEU A 1029 38.87 -7.03 -3.99
CA LEU A 1029 39.38 -6.49 -2.74
C LEU A 1029 39.25 -7.53 -1.61
N GLU A 1030 40.37 -8.09 -1.17
CA GLU A 1030 40.40 -8.96 0.01
C GLU A 1030 40.45 -8.14 1.32
N PRO A 1031 39.73 -8.57 2.38
CA PRO A 1031 39.70 -7.85 3.64
C PRO A 1031 41.00 -8.09 4.45
N GLY A 1032 41.91 -7.11 4.45
CA GLY A 1032 43.05 -7.09 5.37
C GLY A 1032 42.57 -7.03 6.83
N GLY A 1033 43.02 -7.97 7.66
CA GLY A 1033 42.44 -8.23 8.99
C GLY A 1033 43.27 -7.78 10.20
N GLY A 1034 42.63 -7.86 11.37
CA GLY A 1034 43.16 -7.50 12.69
C GLY A 1034 42.43 -6.28 13.28
N GLY A 1035 41.89 -6.30 14.49
CA GLY A 1035 41.74 -7.37 15.49
C GLY A 1035 40.95 -6.82 16.71
N ALA A 1036 40.45 -7.60 17.67
CA ALA A 1036 40.52 -9.06 17.85
C ALA A 1036 39.33 -9.56 18.69
N THR A 1037 39.03 -10.86 18.61
CA THR A 1037 38.04 -11.55 19.48
C THR A 1037 38.75 -12.43 20.50
N PRO A 1038 38.50 -12.29 21.82
CA PRO A 1038 39.11 -13.16 22.83
C PRO A 1038 38.48 -14.56 22.85
N ASN A 1039 39.32 -15.59 22.89
CA ASN A 1039 38.93 -17.00 23.01
C ASN A 1039 38.58 -17.40 24.46
N LEU A 1040 37.81 -18.49 24.60
CA LEU A 1040 37.93 -19.39 25.75
C LEU A 1040 38.22 -20.83 25.28
N LYS A 1041 38.90 -21.62 26.13
CA LYS A 1041 39.64 -22.84 25.76
C LYS A 1041 39.08 -24.11 26.38
N GLY A 1042 39.37 -25.25 25.74
CA GLY A 1042 39.60 -26.55 26.40
C GLY A 1042 38.65 -27.68 25.99
N GLY A 1043 39.11 -28.92 25.78
CA GLY A 1043 40.50 -29.39 25.72
C GLY A 1043 40.63 -30.93 25.69
N GLY A 1044 41.51 -31.46 24.84
CA GLY A 1044 41.76 -32.91 24.68
C GLY A 1044 40.68 -33.66 23.86
N SER A 1045 40.92 -34.85 23.31
CA SER A 1045 42.18 -35.58 23.06
C SER A 1045 41.89 -36.83 22.19
N GLY A 1046 42.80 -37.26 21.30
CA GLY A 1046 42.80 -38.64 20.76
C GLY A 1046 42.98 -38.84 19.24
N SER A 1047 44.07 -39.53 18.87
CA SER A 1047 44.22 -40.55 17.81
C SER A 1047 43.71 -40.36 16.35
N THR A 1048 44.70 -40.32 15.44
CA THR A 1048 44.75 -40.94 14.08
C THR A 1048 44.32 -42.43 14.06
N PRO A 1049 43.99 -43.11 12.91
CA PRO A 1049 44.53 -43.02 11.52
C PRO A 1049 43.47 -42.64 10.44
N ALA A 1050 43.74 -42.29 9.17
CA ALA A 1050 44.79 -42.58 8.15
C ALA A 1050 44.45 -43.72 7.15
N ALA A 1051 44.98 -43.62 5.91
CA ALA A 1051 44.79 -44.52 4.73
C ALA A 1051 43.40 -44.45 4.03
N SER A 1052 43.22 -44.73 2.72
CA SER A 1052 44.14 -44.85 1.55
C SER A 1052 43.35 -44.92 0.21
N GLY A 1053 44.02 -44.84 -0.95
CA GLY A 1053 43.49 -45.20 -2.29
C GLY A 1053 42.59 -44.12 -2.93
N ALA A 1054 42.86 -43.49 -4.08
CA ALA A 1054 43.70 -43.78 -5.25
C ALA A 1054 43.23 -44.95 -6.13
N ASN A 1055 42.55 -44.64 -7.25
CA ASN A 1055 42.74 -45.33 -8.52
C ASN A 1055 42.31 -44.46 -9.71
N ALA A 1056 42.94 -44.65 -10.89
CA ALA A 1056 42.64 -43.89 -12.10
C ALA A 1056 42.67 -44.79 -13.34
N LYS A 1057 41.65 -44.66 -14.21
CA LYS A 1057 41.53 -45.22 -15.58
C LYS A 1057 40.44 -44.40 -16.32
N GLY A 1058 40.53 -44.06 -17.61
CA GLY A 1058 41.67 -44.18 -18.54
C GLY A 1058 41.36 -44.90 -19.86
N ALA A 1059 40.47 -44.35 -20.70
CA ALA A 1059 40.30 -44.64 -22.15
C ALA A 1059 39.16 -43.76 -22.74
N ALA A 1060 38.91 -43.72 -24.06
CA ALA A 1060 39.69 -43.12 -25.16
C ALA A 1060 38.95 -43.29 -26.51
N ALA A 1061 38.88 -42.22 -27.35
CA ALA A 1061 38.27 -42.19 -28.71
C ALA A 1061 36.75 -42.53 -28.76
N THR A 1062 35.95 -42.31 -29.81
CA THR A 1062 36.06 -41.72 -31.19
C THR A 1062 34.66 -41.09 -31.49
N GLY A 1063 34.34 -40.19 -32.43
CA GLY A 1063 34.95 -39.70 -33.67
C GLY A 1063 33.98 -38.73 -34.41
N ASN A 1064 34.33 -38.33 -35.64
CA ASN A 1064 33.71 -37.26 -36.46
C ASN A 1064 32.17 -37.36 -36.73
N ASN A 1065 31.49 -36.21 -36.89
CA ASN A 1065 31.24 -35.64 -38.25
C ASN A 1065 30.70 -34.19 -38.31
N ASN A 1066 30.89 -33.56 -39.48
CA ASN A 1066 30.45 -32.21 -39.81
C ASN A 1066 29.01 -32.17 -40.36
N ASN A 1067 28.35 -31.00 -40.31
CA ASN A 1067 27.95 -30.33 -41.55
C ASN A 1067 27.64 -28.83 -41.37
N ASN A 1068 28.11 -28.02 -42.31
CA ASN A 1068 27.60 -26.67 -42.56
C ASN A 1068 26.40 -26.77 -43.51
N ASN A 1069 25.48 -25.81 -43.45
CA ASN A 1069 24.99 -25.22 -44.70
C ASN A 1069 24.61 -23.76 -44.52
N THR A 1070 24.93 -22.93 -45.52
CA THR A 1070 24.59 -21.51 -45.59
C THR A 1070 23.55 -21.30 -46.68
N ASN A 1071 22.64 -20.34 -46.48
CA ASN A 1071 22.07 -19.62 -47.61
C ASN A 1071 21.55 -18.23 -47.22
N ALA A 1072 21.43 -17.35 -48.21
CA ALA A 1072 21.11 -15.93 -48.04
C ALA A 1072 20.18 -15.44 -49.16
N THR A 1073 19.97 -14.11 -49.25
CA THR A 1073 19.09 -13.38 -50.20
C THR A 1073 17.59 -13.49 -49.87
N ALA A 1074 16.71 -12.53 -50.24
CA ALA A 1074 16.91 -11.33 -51.07
C ALA A 1074 16.09 -10.11 -50.55
N ASN A 1075 16.41 -8.92 -51.06
CA ASN A 1075 15.60 -7.69 -50.89
C ASN A 1075 14.46 -7.61 -51.93
N ALA A 1076 13.37 -6.92 -51.60
CA ALA A 1076 12.39 -6.38 -52.54
C ALA A 1076 11.79 -5.06 -51.98
N ALA A 1077 11.32 -4.15 -52.84
CA ALA A 1077 10.88 -2.81 -52.41
C ALA A 1077 9.76 -2.19 -53.28
N THR A 1078 8.80 -1.54 -52.61
CA THR A 1078 7.82 -0.55 -53.14
C THR A 1078 6.82 -1.01 -54.24
N PRO A 1079 5.56 -0.50 -54.24
CA PRO A 1079 5.25 0.81 -54.85
C PRO A 1079 4.34 1.70 -53.95
N SER A 1080 3.77 2.79 -54.49
CA SER A 1080 3.22 3.92 -53.72
C SER A 1080 1.94 4.59 -54.26
N GLY A 1081 1.16 5.21 -53.35
CA GLY A 1081 0.09 6.21 -53.60
C GLY A 1081 -1.35 5.67 -53.73
N PRO A 1082 -2.39 6.54 -53.82
CA PRO A 1082 -2.43 7.99 -53.52
C PRO A 1082 -3.68 8.48 -52.73
N GLY A 1083 -3.65 9.72 -52.21
CA GLY A 1083 -4.87 10.53 -51.93
C GLY A 1083 -5.39 10.61 -50.47
N GLY A 1084 -5.97 11.77 -50.11
CA GLY A 1084 -6.75 12.03 -48.88
C GLY A 1084 -8.22 12.37 -49.21
N PRO A 1085 -9.00 13.13 -48.39
CA PRO A 1085 -8.60 13.99 -47.27
C PRO A 1085 -9.49 13.89 -45.99
N GLY A 1086 -9.27 14.79 -45.02
CA GLY A 1086 -10.28 15.21 -44.03
C GLY A 1086 -10.12 14.66 -42.61
N ASN A 1087 -9.56 15.46 -41.70
CA ASN A 1087 -9.41 15.09 -40.28
C ASN A 1087 -10.00 16.19 -39.37
N ASN A 1088 -11.03 15.85 -38.58
CA ASN A 1088 -11.61 16.75 -37.58
C ASN A 1088 -11.02 16.41 -36.20
N SER A 1089 -10.10 17.24 -35.72
CA SER A 1089 -9.40 17.01 -34.45
C SER A 1089 -10.22 17.47 -33.24
N THR A 1090 -10.94 16.55 -32.60
CA THR A 1090 -11.26 16.68 -31.16
C THR A 1090 -10.00 16.39 -30.33
N GLY A 1091 -9.91 16.98 -29.14
CA GLY A 1091 -8.66 17.06 -28.38
C GLY A 1091 -8.15 15.72 -27.85
N ILE A 1092 -7.11 15.16 -28.46
CA ILE A 1092 -6.32 14.07 -27.89
C ILE A 1092 -5.42 14.63 -26.78
N ALA A 1093 -5.37 13.96 -25.64
CA ALA A 1093 -4.53 14.35 -24.50
C ALA A 1093 -3.04 14.40 -24.89
N ALA A 1094 -2.34 15.45 -24.45
CA ALA A 1094 -0.96 15.68 -24.84
C ALA A 1094 -0.03 14.53 -24.40
N GLU A 1095 0.77 14.02 -25.34
CA GLU A 1095 1.74 12.95 -25.13
C GLU A 1095 2.78 13.36 -24.07
N GLN A 1096 2.65 12.82 -22.86
CA GLN A 1096 3.51 13.18 -21.73
C GLN A 1096 4.93 12.62 -21.94
N ASN A 1097 5.81 13.45 -22.53
CA ASN A 1097 7.20 13.11 -22.78
C ASN A 1097 7.89 12.60 -21.49
N PRO A 1098 8.31 11.31 -21.44
CA PRO A 1098 8.65 10.64 -20.19
C PRO A 1098 9.90 11.19 -19.49
N LYS A 1099 10.66 12.09 -20.13
CA LYS A 1099 11.82 12.76 -19.52
C LYS A 1099 11.45 13.79 -18.45
N ASN A 1100 10.17 14.17 -18.34
CA ASN A 1100 9.68 15.24 -17.48
C ASN A 1100 8.68 14.81 -16.39
N MET A 1101 8.96 13.71 -15.69
CA MET A 1101 8.23 13.28 -14.48
C MET A 1101 9.07 13.38 -13.21
N TRP A 1102 8.41 13.57 -12.07
CA TRP A 1102 8.94 13.41 -10.71
C TRP A 1102 8.14 12.32 -9.98
N ARG A 1103 8.68 11.84 -8.86
CA ARG A 1103 8.02 10.97 -7.88
C ARG A 1103 7.77 11.80 -6.62
N ARG A 1104 6.53 11.80 -6.12
CA ARG A 1104 6.15 12.42 -4.84
C ARG A 1104 5.62 11.35 -3.88
N CYS A 1105 6.01 11.42 -2.60
CA CYS A 1105 5.58 10.44 -1.59
C CYS A 1105 4.17 10.74 -1.10
N VAL A 1106 3.32 9.70 -1.04
CA VAL A 1106 1.92 9.82 -0.59
C VAL A 1106 1.74 10.23 0.88
N ARG A 1107 2.73 10.04 1.76
CA ARG A 1107 2.60 10.31 3.21
C ARG A 1107 3.15 11.67 3.67
N CYS A 1108 4.36 11.99 3.24
CA CYS A 1108 5.12 13.16 3.72
C CYS A 1108 5.43 14.18 2.62
N ALA A 1109 4.81 14.04 1.45
CA ALA A 1109 4.99 14.87 0.26
C ALA A 1109 6.43 14.98 -0.29
N ALA A 1110 7.45 14.36 0.31
CA ALA A 1110 8.83 14.38 -0.16
C ALA A 1110 8.97 13.95 -1.64
N VAL A 1111 10.02 14.40 -2.33
CA VAL A 1111 10.19 14.21 -3.78
C VAL A 1111 11.49 13.51 -4.17
N MET A 1112 11.48 12.92 -5.36
CA MET A 1112 12.60 12.31 -6.07
C MET A 1112 12.37 12.53 -7.58
N GLU A 1113 13.41 12.67 -8.40
CA GLU A 1113 13.22 12.61 -9.85
C GLU A 1113 12.77 11.21 -10.31
N ASP A 1114 12.01 11.13 -11.40
CA ASP A 1114 11.71 9.85 -12.01
C ASP A 1114 12.81 9.43 -12.99
N TYR A 1115 13.75 8.60 -12.53
CA TYR A 1115 14.78 7.95 -13.35
C TYR A 1115 14.20 6.83 -14.25
N GLY A 1116 12.95 6.97 -14.71
CA GLY A 1116 12.17 5.92 -15.34
C GLY A 1116 12.07 6.02 -16.86
N SER A 1117 12.31 4.90 -17.56
CA SER A 1117 11.91 4.63 -18.96
C SER A 1117 12.42 5.56 -20.07
N GLY A 1118 13.43 6.41 -19.81
CA GLY A 1118 14.08 7.23 -20.84
C GLY A 1118 15.58 6.98 -21.04
N ILE A 1119 16.21 6.22 -20.16
CA ILE A 1119 17.67 6.00 -20.08
C ILE A 1119 17.93 4.52 -19.79
N ASN A 1120 18.86 3.90 -20.52
CA ASN A 1120 19.38 2.56 -20.23
C ASN A 1120 20.31 2.64 -19.01
N HIS A 1121 19.74 2.78 -17.81
CA HIS A 1121 20.51 2.71 -16.57
C HIS A 1121 21.12 1.32 -16.40
N ASN A 1122 22.35 1.28 -15.89
CA ASN A 1122 23.08 0.05 -15.64
C ASN A 1122 22.41 -0.79 -14.52
N SER A 1123 22.81 -2.05 -14.38
CA SER A 1123 22.10 -3.02 -13.53
C SER A 1123 22.21 -2.67 -12.04
N GLY A 1124 23.32 -2.08 -11.59
CA GLY A 1124 23.55 -1.60 -10.24
C GLY A 1124 22.65 -0.45 -9.83
N PHE A 1125 22.60 0.63 -10.60
CA PHE A 1125 21.72 1.78 -10.38
C PHE A 1125 20.25 1.32 -10.35
N THR A 1126 19.87 0.46 -11.30
CA THR A 1126 18.55 -0.16 -11.33
C THR A 1126 18.29 -1.00 -10.08
N PHE A 1127 19.27 -1.78 -9.59
CA PHE A 1127 19.16 -2.59 -8.36
C PHE A 1127 19.04 -1.75 -7.08
N ILE A 1128 19.72 -0.60 -6.99
CA ILE A 1128 19.61 0.32 -5.84
C ILE A 1128 18.26 1.04 -5.85
N LEU A 1129 17.86 1.62 -6.99
CA LEU A 1129 16.54 2.24 -7.17
C LEU A 1129 15.39 1.22 -6.97
N ALA A 1130 15.64 -0.07 -7.24
CA ALA A 1130 14.72 -1.17 -7.00
C ALA A 1130 14.43 -1.47 -5.52
N GLN A 1131 15.18 -0.90 -4.57
CA GLN A 1131 14.90 -1.02 -3.14
C GLN A 1131 14.11 0.20 -2.61
N GLU A 1132 14.36 1.40 -3.15
CA GLU A 1132 13.65 2.65 -2.80
C GLU A 1132 12.22 2.73 -3.39
N ARG A 1133 11.50 1.60 -3.44
CA ARG A 1133 10.11 1.53 -3.94
C ARG A 1133 9.10 2.23 -3.02
N LYS A 1134 9.50 2.51 -1.79
CA LYS A 1134 8.76 3.33 -0.83
C LYS A 1134 9.72 4.42 -0.37
N CYS A 1135 9.20 5.59 -0.02
CA CYS A 1135 9.99 6.64 0.61
C CYS A 1135 10.54 6.13 1.95
N SER A 1136 11.50 6.85 2.54
CA SER A 1136 12.06 6.53 3.87
C SER A 1136 10.97 6.32 4.94
N CYS A 1137 9.87 7.09 4.90
CA CYS A 1137 8.68 6.91 5.76
C CYS A 1137 7.75 5.72 5.40
N GLY A 1138 8.12 4.85 4.46
CA GLY A 1138 7.32 3.69 4.07
C GLY A 1138 6.08 3.99 3.20
N GLY A 1139 5.79 5.26 2.90
CA GLY A 1139 4.77 5.64 1.92
C GLY A 1139 5.20 5.36 0.48
N TRP A 1140 4.26 5.01 -0.39
CA TRP A 1140 4.53 4.81 -1.82
C TRP A 1140 4.90 6.11 -2.56
N TRP A 1141 5.51 5.93 -3.73
CA TRP A 1141 5.79 6.97 -4.71
C TRP A 1141 4.68 7.06 -5.74
N VAL A 1142 4.22 8.28 -6.05
CA VAL A 1142 3.28 8.56 -7.15
C VAL A 1142 3.97 9.45 -8.17
N LEU A 1143 3.78 9.17 -9.46
CA LEU A 1143 4.30 10.00 -10.54
C LEU A 1143 3.52 11.33 -10.63
N VAL A 1144 4.24 12.44 -10.72
CA VAL A 1144 3.68 13.78 -10.95
C VAL A 1144 4.43 14.49 -12.11
N PRO A 1145 3.75 15.26 -12.98
CA PRO A 1145 4.42 16.00 -14.04
C PRO A 1145 5.38 17.07 -13.49
N LYS A 1146 6.57 17.23 -14.11
CA LYS A 1146 7.49 18.34 -13.76
C LYS A 1146 6.86 19.72 -14.02
N ALA A 1147 5.99 19.84 -15.03
CA ALA A 1147 5.19 21.04 -15.29
C ALA A 1147 3.74 20.81 -14.83
N GLY A 1148 3.50 20.84 -13.52
CA GLY A 1148 2.23 20.40 -12.93
C GLY A 1148 1.88 20.94 -11.53
N ALA A 1149 2.43 22.10 -11.14
CA ALA A 1149 2.16 22.74 -9.84
C ALA A 1149 1.56 24.15 -10.03
N GLY A 1150 0.30 24.19 -10.51
CA GLY A 1150 -0.42 25.40 -10.87
C GLY A 1150 -1.85 25.10 -11.32
N GLY A 1151 -2.69 24.63 -10.39
CA GLY A 1151 -3.99 24.04 -10.69
C GLY A 1151 -5.08 24.36 -9.66
N ALA A 1152 -5.11 25.59 -9.13
CA ALA A 1152 -6.30 26.12 -8.47
C ALA A 1152 -7.38 26.43 -9.54
N GLY A 1153 -7.94 25.37 -10.14
CA GLY A 1153 -8.94 25.45 -11.20
C GLY A 1153 -10.33 25.11 -10.67
N GLY A 1154 -11.20 26.11 -10.53
CA GLY A 1154 -12.57 25.89 -10.08
C GLY A 1154 -13.46 25.38 -11.21
N SER A 1155 -13.89 24.12 -11.13
CA SER A 1155 -15.05 23.58 -11.86
C SER A 1155 -16.36 24.11 -11.25
N GLY A 1156 -16.64 25.39 -11.47
CA GLY A 1156 -17.81 26.08 -10.92
C GLY A 1156 -19.13 25.74 -11.59
N SER A 1157 -19.64 24.52 -11.41
CA SER A 1157 -21.04 24.16 -11.72
C SER A 1157 -21.93 24.38 -10.49
N GLY A 1158 -22.27 25.65 -10.22
CA GLY A 1158 -23.01 26.02 -9.01
C GLY A 1158 -24.51 25.74 -9.08
N SER A 1159 -24.97 24.68 -8.43
CA SER A 1159 -26.38 24.53 -8.01
C SER A 1159 -26.66 25.48 -6.84
N ARG A 1160 -27.24 26.64 -7.15
CA ARG A 1160 -27.49 27.73 -6.20
C ARG A 1160 -28.78 27.49 -5.42
N SER A 1161 -28.72 26.69 -4.35
CA SER A 1161 -29.83 26.60 -3.39
C SER A 1161 -30.00 27.94 -2.64
N THR A 1162 -31.25 28.40 -2.54
CA THR A 1162 -31.62 29.64 -1.87
C THR A 1162 -32.27 29.34 -0.53
N THR A 1163 -31.62 29.72 0.56
CA THR A 1163 -32.28 29.97 1.85
C THR A 1163 -32.21 31.46 2.14
N GLY A 1164 -33.38 32.09 2.25
CA GLY A 1164 -33.53 33.53 2.41
C GLY A 1164 -34.33 33.86 3.65
N GLU A 1165 -33.64 34.06 4.77
CA GLU A 1165 -34.13 34.73 5.97
C GLU A 1165 -33.13 35.84 6.33
N GLY A 1166 -33.51 36.97 6.91
CA GLY A 1166 -34.83 37.37 7.40
C GLY A 1166 -34.64 38.58 8.31
N LEU A 1167 -34.29 39.74 7.73
CA LEU A 1167 -33.79 40.90 8.48
C LEU A 1167 -34.87 41.58 9.35
N GLY A 1168 -35.03 41.10 10.58
CA GLY A 1168 -35.60 41.86 11.69
C GLY A 1168 -34.53 42.77 12.32
N GLY A 1169 -34.78 44.08 12.38
CA GLY A 1169 -33.82 45.08 12.86
C GLY A 1169 -34.00 45.50 14.33
N ILE A 1170 -33.37 46.64 14.67
CA ILE A 1170 -33.26 47.26 16.02
C ILE A 1170 -32.20 46.56 16.91
N GLY A 1171 -31.20 47.24 17.49
CA GLY A 1171 -30.71 48.62 17.26
C GLY A 1171 -30.01 49.26 18.46
N GLY A 1172 -28.81 49.82 18.27
CA GLY A 1172 -28.24 50.89 19.13
C GLY A 1172 -26.96 50.59 19.93
N GLY A 1173 -25.90 51.38 19.68
CA GLY A 1173 -24.72 51.56 20.56
C GLY A 1173 -23.61 50.49 20.45
N GLY A 1174 -22.33 50.82 20.68
CA GLY A 1174 -21.73 52.15 20.86
C GLY A 1174 -20.36 52.13 21.56
N GLY A 1175 -19.27 52.40 20.82
CA GLY A 1175 -17.89 52.32 21.33
C GLY A 1175 -17.35 50.87 21.40
N GLY A 1176 -16.06 50.64 21.55
CA GLY A 1176 -14.91 51.55 21.61
C GLY A 1176 -13.60 50.75 21.49
N ALA A 1177 -12.49 51.38 21.10
CA ALA A 1177 -11.24 50.68 20.81
C ALA A 1177 -10.32 50.52 22.04
N THR A 1178 -9.66 49.36 22.14
CA THR A 1178 -8.31 49.20 22.73
C THR A 1178 -7.60 48.03 22.07
N ALA A 1179 -6.27 48.08 22.05
CA ALA A 1179 -5.40 46.98 21.66
C ALA A 1179 -4.44 46.67 22.82
N GLU A 1180 -4.33 45.39 23.18
CA GLU A 1180 -3.31 44.72 24.00
C GLU A 1180 -3.77 43.25 24.14
N GLY A 1181 -2.93 42.24 24.32
CA GLY A 1181 -1.46 42.29 24.47
C GLY A 1181 -0.94 41.08 25.25
N LYS A 1182 -1.04 39.86 24.69
CA LYS A 1182 -0.38 38.64 25.16
C LYS A 1182 -0.42 37.54 24.10
#